data_AF-A0A961APC5-F1
#
_entry.id   AF-A0A961APC5-F1
#
_cell.length_a   1.000
_cell.length_b   1.000
_cell.length_c   1.000
_cell.angle_alpha   90.00
_cell.angle_beta   90.00
_cell.angle_gamma   90.00
#
_symmetry.space_group_name_H-M   'P 1'
#
loop_
_entity.id
_entity.type
_entity.pdbx_description
1 polymer ?
#
loop_
_entity_poly.entity_id
_entity_poly.type
_entity_poly.pdbx_seq_one_letter_code
_entity_poly.pdbx_strand_id
1 'polypeptide(L)'
;MADFCQRALAYMTERPLEDFAKKKTAELKDELLAQLHARPWLLILDGLERILVAYHRIDAAEVPDEEANIPTDKIVNRNPCDAIRDEDDDLLRALAAARPSKLLVSSRLTPRVLLNPSGQTIPGAKRITLPGLRPPDAEALLRSCGIEGKSDTIQGYLAANCDNHPLVIGILGGLIANYLPARGDFDTWSAAADGGAALDLASLDLIQRRNHILEAAIQELPDASRQLLSTLALLTDSVDYETLKAFNPHLPPEPEEVEKPTPPEKRGIHAVGGKLMRWAEMSDEQKAGAQKQYEAALARWQDYENAVQARLSSAEFRAEPKKLEATVTDLEQRGLLQWDGRTRKYDLHPVVRCVASGAMAAADREHHGQRVVDHFTAKSHRPYEEAETMEDVHSGLHVVRTLLNLGHYQQAATAYRGDLARALLFNLNAYAEALSLLKPFFPNGWGELPKEVAVSDSSYLVNNAGIALEDCGELTAALAAYGASLRAVLEVEDWFNTSGVLGNISGNLTAQNRLAQARRTDSLALEVATLSEHKQGVFGSRLDQFAHQSSLGQWAEAADTWSLLDPMGRDWSRAAYRPGAAEQQYAEFLFWQGSLQEEHLAEAQRLAAQGKDRTIIRALHRLRGEWRLTQGEWALATASYQEAVRLARETGSVIDAASETGLALAKHHLGQLAHPREEAERLAQLRDPAHRYLALLWQAIGDTEQAKHHALAAYKNAWADGEPYVDRYELTQTTELLRQMNVPIPNLPPYDPAKDEKLPWENEVRAAIEKLRAEKEAKKGEAD
;
A
#
# COMPACT_ATOMS: atom_id res chain seq x y z
N MET A 1 8.68 -4.99 9.27
CA MET A 1 9.64 -4.88 10.40
C MET A 1 11.10 -4.52 10.01
N ALA A 2 11.40 -4.15 8.76
CA ALA A 2 12.79 -3.94 8.31
C ALA A 2 13.52 -2.77 9.01
N ASP A 3 12.89 -1.60 9.14
CA ASP A 3 13.48 -0.42 9.81
C ASP A 3 13.86 -0.72 11.27
N PHE A 4 13.04 -1.50 11.98
CA PHE A 4 13.36 -1.98 13.33
C PHE A 4 14.70 -2.75 13.34
N CYS A 5 14.87 -3.72 12.43
CA CYS A 5 16.09 -4.52 12.40
C CYS A 5 17.32 -3.64 12.07
N GLN A 6 17.19 -2.68 11.15
CA GLN A 6 18.27 -1.76 10.81
C GLN A 6 18.72 -0.92 12.02
N ARG A 7 17.77 -0.32 12.73
CA ARG A 7 18.04 0.50 13.91
C ARG A 7 18.59 -0.32 15.07
N ALA A 8 18.02 -1.50 15.32
CA ALA A 8 18.50 -2.40 16.35
C ALA A 8 19.95 -2.81 16.08
N LEU A 9 20.28 -3.19 14.85
CA LEU A 9 21.63 -3.57 14.48
C LEU A 9 22.62 -2.40 14.53
N ALA A 10 22.23 -1.22 14.05
CA ALA A 10 23.05 -0.01 14.16
C ALA A 10 23.43 0.27 15.61
N TYR A 11 22.46 0.15 16.52
CA TYR A 11 22.70 0.30 17.94
C TYR A 11 23.57 -0.83 18.52
N MET A 12 23.26 -2.09 18.21
CA MET A 12 23.93 -3.25 18.81
C MET A 12 25.38 -3.41 18.39
N THR A 13 25.71 -2.95 17.18
CA THR A 13 27.02 -3.09 16.55
C THR A 13 27.82 -1.78 16.51
N GLU A 14 27.21 -0.67 16.95
CA GLU A 14 27.79 0.69 16.88
C GLU A 14 28.20 1.12 15.47
N ARG A 15 27.56 0.54 14.46
CA ARG A 15 27.78 0.89 13.05
C ARG A 15 26.74 1.91 12.57
N PRO A 16 27.08 2.79 11.61
CA PRO A 16 26.15 3.77 11.07
C PRO A 16 24.87 3.10 10.52
N LEU A 17 23.72 3.78 10.61
CA LEU A 17 22.44 3.23 10.12
C LEU A 17 22.51 2.95 8.60
N GLU A 18 23.27 3.75 7.88
CA GLU A 18 23.50 3.66 6.43
C GLU A 18 24.14 2.32 6.04
N ASP A 19 24.91 1.70 6.94
CA ASP A 19 25.49 0.37 6.74
C ASP A 19 24.42 -0.72 6.69
N PHE A 20 23.26 -0.49 7.33
CA PHE A 20 22.13 -1.40 7.40
C PHE A 20 20.99 -1.00 6.46
N ALA A 21 20.90 0.27 6.09
CA ALA A 21 19.90 0.79 5.16
C ALA A 21 19.91 0.06 3.80
N LYS A 22 21.08 -0.44 3.41
CA LYS A 22 21.29 -1.22 2.17
C LYS A 22 21.20 -2.74 2.38
N LYS A 23 21.05 -3.20 3.63
CA LYS A 23 20.96 -4.63 3.96
C LYS A 23 19.52 -5.12 3.89
N LYS A 24 19.38 -6.37 3.49
CA LYS A 24 18.09 -7.03 3.22
C LYS A 24 17.41 -7.38 4.54
N THR A 25 16.07 -7.37 4.61
CA THR A 25 15.33 -7.73 5.84
C THR A 25 15.73 -9.08 6.44
N ALA A 26 16.07 -10.08 5.62
CA ALA A 26 16.57 -11.35 6.15
C ALA A 26 18.03 -11.35 6.56
N GLU A 27 18.90 -10.60 5.89
CA GLU A 27 20.28 -10.40 6.37
C GLU A 27 20.24 -9.64 7.70
N LEU A 28 19.36 -8.64 7.80
CA LEU A 28 19.06 -7.93 9.02
C LEU A 28 18.48 -8.88 10.08
N LYS A 29 17.57 -9.79 9.72
CA LYS A 29 17.05 -10.83 10.64
C LYS A 29 18.19 -11.71 11.16
N ASP A 30 19.01 -12.27 10.28
CA ASP A 30 20.06 -13.21 10.63
C ASP A 30 21.15 -12.54 11.48
N GLU A 31 21.58 -11.33 11.10
CA GLU A 31 22.51 -10.53 11.89
C GLU A 31 21.91 -10.14 13.25
N LEU A 32 20.63 -9.75 13.28
CA LEU A 32 19.95 -9.38 14.51
C LEU A 32 19.88 -10.58 15.44
N LEU A 33 19.45 -11.74 14.94
CA LEU A 33 19.41 -12.98 15.71
C LEU A 33 20.82 -13.36 16.21
N ALA A 34 21.85 -13.23 15.39
CA ALA A 34 23.23 -13.46 15.82
C ALA A 34 23.62 -12.55 16.99
N GLN A 35 23.29 -11.25 16.94
CA GLN A 35 23.51 -10.32 18.06
C GLN A 35 22.69 -10.69 19.30
N LEU A 36 21.43 -11.10 19.11
CA LEU A 36 20.52 -11.51 20.18
C LEU A 36 20.94 -12.82 20.87
N HIS A 37 21.61 -13.71 20.15
CA HIS A 37 22.19 -14.95 20.69
C HIS A 37 23.55 -14.72 21.34
N ALA A 38 24.36 -13.81 20.81
CA ALA A 38 25.72 -13.57 21.29
C ALA A 38 25.77 -12.97 22.71
N ARG A 39 24.83 -12.06 23.03
CA ARG A 39 24.74 -11.42 24.36
C ARG A 39 23.29 -11.04 24.70
N PRO A 40 22.94 -10.89 25.99
CA PRO A 40 21.59 -10.55 26.38
C PRO A 40 21.24 -9.10 26.03
N TRP A 41 20.16 -8.93 25.28
CA TRP A 41 19.53 -7.64 25.00
C TRP A 41 18.10 -7.61 25.55
N LEU A 42 17.62 -6.41 25.86
CA LEU A 42 16.21 -6.12 26.05
C LEU A 42 15.76 -5.20 24.92
N LEU A 43 14.89 -5.71 24.04
CA LEU A 43 14.25 -4.91 23.00
C LEU A 43 12.81 -4.64 23.38
N ILE A 44 12.35 -3.42 23.10
CA ILE A 44 10.97 -2.99 23.34
C ILE A 44 10.41 -2.53 22.00
N LEU A 45 9.33 -3.17 21.57
CA LEU A 45 8.59 -2.85 20.36
C LEU A 45 7.22 -2.32 20.76
N ASP A 46 6.88 -1.13 20.28
CA ASP A 46 5.61 -0.49 20.59
C ASP A 46 4.66 -0.49 19.39
N GLY A 47 3.44 -0.96 19.61
CA GLY A 47 2.34 -1.03 18.65
C GLY A 47 2.64 -1.95 17.46
N LEU A 48 2.96 -3.22 17.75
CA LEU A 48 3.23 -4.25 16.74
C LEU A 48 2.01 -4.53 15.85
N GLU A 49 0.80 -4.23 16.31
CA GLU A 49 -0.43 -4.44 15.54
C GLU A 49 -0.40 -3.74 14.17
N ARG A 50 0.41 -2.69 13.98
CA ARG A 50 0.56 -1.97 12.70
C ARG A 50 1.09 -2.83 11.55
N ILE A 51 1.75 -3.95 11.85
CA ILE A 51 2.18 -4.90 10.82
C ILE A 51 1.16 -6.01 10.56
N LEU A 52 0.03 -6.01 11.28
CA LEU A 52 -1.02 -7.01 11.15
C LEU A 52 -2.12 -6.55 10.19
N VAL A 53 -2.75 -7.53 9.53
CA VAL A 53 -3.84 -7.32 8.57
C VAL A 53 -4.96 -6.44 9.14
N ALA A 54 -5.32 -6.57 10.41
CA ALA A 54 -6.39 -5.77 11.03
C ALA A 54 -6.17 -4.25 10.97
N TYR A 55 -4.90 -3.82 10.98
CA TYR A 55 -4.51 -2.41 10.99
C TYR A 55 -4.08 -1.93 9.61
N HIS A 56 -4.20 -2.79 8.60
CA HIS A 56 -3.86 -2.48 7.23
C HIS A 56 -5.03 -1.80 6.51
N ARG A 57 -5.49 -0.66 7.04
CA ARG A 57 -6.64 0.10 6.55
C ARG A 57 -6.44 1.59 6.75
N ILE A 58 -7.10 2.39 5.92
CA ILE A 58 -6.93 3.85 5.87
C ILE A 58 -7.27 4.56 7.18
N ASP A 59 -8.23 4.00 7.90
CA ASP A 59 -8.85 4.51 9.11
C ASP A 59 -8.37 3.74 10.35
N ALA A 60 -7.27 2.99 10.26
CA ALA A 60 -6.77 2.15 11.36
C ALA A 60 -6.56 2.93 12.67
N ALA A 61 -6.17 4.20 12.57
CA ALA A 61 -5.96 5.09 13.71
C ALA A 61 -7.28 5.66 14.29
N GLU A 62 -8.39 5.52 13.57
CA GLU A 62 -9.72 6.03 13.91
C GLU A 62 -10.69 4.89 14.30
N VAL A 63 -10.27 3.62 14.21
CA VAL A 63 -11.12 2.47 14.55
C VAL A 63 -11.51 2.50 16.04
N PRO A 64 -12.81 2.50 16.35
CA PRO A 64 -13.28 2.43 17.73
C PRO A 64 -12.77 1.19 18.45
N ASP A 65 -12.53 1.29 19.75
CA ASP A 65 -11.99 0.19 20.55
C ASP A 65 -12.90 -1.06 20.53
N GLU A 66 -14.23 -0.90 20.35
CA GLU A 66 -15.17 -2.02 20.18
C GLU A 66 -14.89 -2.84 18.91
N GLU A 67 -14.64 -2.17 17.78
CA GLU A 67 -14.35 -2.81 16.51
C GLU A 67 -12.91 -3.36 16.48
N ALA A 68 -11.97 -2.66 17.11
CA ALA A 68 -10.57 -3.10 17.21
C ALA A 68 -10.42 -4.44 17.96
N ASN A 69 -11.36 -4.78 18.86
CA ASN A 69 -11.36 -6.02 19.64
C ASN A 69 -11.98 -7.22 18.91
N ILE A 70 -12.72 -7.00 17.81
CA ILE A 70 -13.26 -8.05 16.94
C ILE A 70 -12.82 -7.74 15.51
N PRO A 71 -11.51 -7.80 15.25
CA PRO A 71 -10.99 -7.32 13.98
C PRO A 71 -11.50 -8.22 12.85
N THR A 72 -11.78 -7.60 11.71
CA THR A 72 -12.08 -8.27 10.44
C THR A 72 -11.21 -7.65 9.36
N ASP A 73 -10.73 -8.45 8.42
CA ASP A 73 -10.05 -7.90 7.26
C ASP A 73 -11.09 -7.33 6.29
N LYS A 74 -11.15 -6.01 6.19
CA LYS A 74 -12.07 -5.31 5.29
C LYS A 74 -11.61 -5.35 3.82
N ILE A 75 -10.38 -5.77 3.53
CA ILE A 75 -9.80 -5.74 2.19
C ILE A 75 -10.08 -7.04 1.44
N VAL A 76 -9.60 -8.18 1.97
CA VAL A 76 -9.64 -9.49 1.28
C VAL A 76 -10.01 -10.66 2.19
N ASN A 77 -10.61 -10.40 3.37
CA ASN A 77 -11.02 -11.43 4.34
C ASN A 77 -9.88 -12.34 4.85
N ARG A 78 -8.63 -11.85 4.88
CA ARG A 78 -7.51 -12.54 5.55
C ARG A 78 -7.75 -12.60 7.07
N ASN A 79 -6.98 -13.43 7.76
CA ASN A 79 -7.02 -13.44 9.21
C ASN A 79 -6.45 -12.11 9.75
N PRO A 80 -7.19 -11.34 10.56
CA PRO A 80 -6.74 -10.02 11.02
C PRO A 80 -5.48 -10.05 11.92
N CYS A 81 -5.18 -11.21 12.52
CA CYS A 81 -4.01 -11.39 13.37
C CYS A 81 -2.76 -11.88 12.61
N ASP A 82 -2.85 -12.07 11.30
CA ASP A 82 -1.69 -12.36 10.46
C ASP A 82 -0.90 -11.10 10.18
N ALA A 83 0.42 -11.23 10.02
CA ALA A 83 1.20 -10.15 9.45
C ALA A 83 0.74 -9.86 8.02
N ILE A 84 0.84 -8.60 7.60
CA ILE A 84 0.60 -8.19 6.20
C ILE A 84 1.60 -8.89 5.26
N ARG A 85 2.81 -9.15 5.79
CA ARG A 85 3.99 -9.66 5.12
C ARG A 85 4.42 -10.96 5.80
N ASP A 86 4.52 -12.07 5.07
CA ASP A 86 4.90 -13.36 5.70
C ASP A 86 6.29 -13.30 6.36
N GLU A 87 7.21 -12.46 5.88
CA GLU A 87 8.54 -12.35 6.48
C GLU A 87 8.53 -11.69 7.87
N ASP A 88 7.53 -10.85 8.13
CA ASP A 88 7.34 -10.26 9.45
C ASP A 88 6.86 -11.35 10.43
N ASP A 89 6.02 -12.29 9.99
CA ASP A 89 5.64 -13.47 10.78
C ASP A 89 6.84 -14.40 11.04
N ASP A 90 7.66 -14.66 10.03
CA ASP A 90 8.90 -15.44 10.16
C ASP A 90 9.87 -14.82 11.18
N LEU A 91 10.07 -13.50 11.11
CA LEU A 91 10.90 -12.77 12.06
C LEU A 91 10.31 -12.89 13.47
N LEU A 92 9.02 -12.65 13.66
CA LEU A 92 8.36 -12.74 14.97
C LEU A 92 8.50 -14.14 15.58
N ARG A 93 8.34 -15.18 14.76
CA ARG A 93 8.56 -16.57 15.18
C ARG A 93 10.01 -16.80 15.63
N ALA A 94 10.98 -16.33 14.86
CA ALA A 94 12.40 -16.48 15.20
C ALA A 94 12.77 -15.71 16.49
N LEU A 95 12.23 -14.50 16.67
CA LEU A 95 12.46 -13.68 17.85
C LEU A 95 11.94 -14.35 19.15
N ALA A 96 10.89 -15.17 19.07
CA ALA A 96 10.41 -15.94 20.23
C ALA A 96 11.45 -16.95 20.76
N ALA A 97 12.39 -17.39 19.91
CA ALA A 97 13.44 -18.34 20.25
C ALA A 97 14.81 -17.67 20.59
N ALA A 98 14.91 -16.34 20.52
CA ALA A 98 16.18 -15.58 20.57
C ALA A 98 16.84 -15.49 21.97
N ARG A 99 17.14 -16.63 22.61
CA ARG A 99 17.85 -16.67 23.91
C ARG A 99 19.34 -16.33 23.73
N PRO A 100 19.99 -15.59 24.67
CA PRO A 100 19.49 -15.19 26.00
C PRO A 100 18.70 -13.87 26.03
N SER A 101 18.48 -13.22 24.89
CA SER A 101 17.79 -11.93 24.80
C SER A 101 16.28 -12.03 25.11
N LYS A 102 15.68 -10.87 25.39
CA LYS A 102 14.25 -10.72 25.64
C LYS A 102 13.67 -9.61 24.77
N LEU A 103 12.48 -9.86 24.26
CA LEU A 103 11.68 -8.90 23.54
C LEU A 103 10.40 -8.65 24.32
N LEU A 104 10.11 -7.38 24.57
CA LEU A 104 8.83 -6.91 25.09
C LEU A 104 8.10 -6.23 23.94
N VAL A 105 6.87 -6.65 23.71
CA VAL A 105 6.04 -6.13 22.61
C VAL A 105 4.73 -5.61 23.21
N SER A 106 4.35 -4.39 22.88
CA SER A 106 2.97 -3.94 23.04
C SER A 106 2.21 -4.20 21.74
N SER A 107 1.02 -4.78 21.87
CA SER A 107 0.15 -5.01 20.73
C SER A 107 -1.30 -5.08 21.16
N ARG A 108 -2.20 -4.46 20.40
CA ARG A 108 -3.66 -4.61 20.60
C ARG A 108 -4.13 -6.04 20.29
N LEU A 109 -3.57 -6.66 19.25
CA LEU A 109 -3.87 -8.03 18.84
C LEU A 109 -2.69 -8.97 19.10
N THR A 110 -2.96 -10.24 19.36
CA THR A 110 -1.88 -11.23 19.46
C THR A 110 -1.57 -11.76 18.05
N PRO A 111 -0.34 -11.58 17.52
CA PRO A 111 0.03 -12.13 16.22
C PRO A 111 -0.21 -13.64 16.18
N ARG A 112 -0.90 -14.12 15.14
CA ARG A 112 -1.27 -15.54 15.03
C ARG A 112 -0.05 -16.43 14.97
N VAL A 113 1.05 -15.97 14.37
CA VAL A 113 2.31 -16.73 14.28
C VAL A 113 2.90 -17.14 15.65
N LEU A 114 2.56 -16.39 16.71
CA LEU A 114 2.96 -16.65 18.10
C LEU A 114 1.98 -17.57 18.85
N LEU A 115 0.94 -18.05 18.17
CA LEU A 115 -0.07 -18.96 18.71
C LEU A 115 -0.01 -20.30 17.98
N ASN A 116 -0.32 -21.37 18.70
CA ASN A 116 -0.56 -22.69 18.11
C ASN A 116 -2.03 -22.77 17.60
N PRO A 117 -2.41 -23.87 16.91
CA PRO A 117 -3.78 -24.04 16.42
C PRO A 117 -4.87 -24.06 17.51
N SER A 118 -4.52 -24.30 18.78
CA SER A 118 -5.46 -24.21 19.91
C SER A 118 -5.51 -22.83 20.57
N GLY A 119 -4.82 -21.82 20.01
CA GLY A 119 -4.81 -20.44 20.51
C GLY A 119 -3.89 -20.20 21.71
N GLN A 120 -3.03 -21.17 22.06
CA GLN A 120 -2.04 -21.03 23.13
C GLN A 120 -0.72 -20.49 22.58
N THR A 121 0.01 -19.72 23.39
CA THR A 121 1.31 -19.17 22.97
C THR A 121 2.33 -20.28 22.68
N ILE A 122 3.08 -20.13 21.59
CA ILE A 122 4.18 -21.04 21.25
C ILE A 122 5.30 -21.00 22.31
N PRO A 123 6.16 -22.03 22.40
CA PRO A 123 7.33 -21.99 23.27
C PRO A 123 8.20 -20.75 23.02
N GLY A 124 8.62 -20.08 24.09
CA GLY A 124 9.42 -18.84 24.01
C GLY A 124 8.59 -17.56 23.99
N ALA A 125 7.30 -17.63 23.67
CA ALA A 125 6.38 -16.50 23.78
C ALA A 125 5.55 -16.56 25.09
N LYS A 126 5.23 -15.39 25.65
CA LYS A 126 4.30 -15.25 26.77
C LYS A 126 3.39 -14.06 26.52
N ARG A 127 2.09 -14.30 26.52
CA ARG A 127 1.08 -13.24 26.49
C ARG A 127 0.83 -12.72 27.91
N ILE A 128 0.84 -11.40 28.08
CA ILE A 128 0.48 -10.72 29.32
C ILE A 128 -0.61 -9.71 28.98
N THR A 129 -1.81 -9.91 29.50
CA THR A 129 -2.90 -8.93 29.39
C THR A 129 -2.70 -7.84 30.43
N LEU A 130 -2.88 -6.58 30.05
CA LEU A 130 -2.76 -5.41 30.93
C LEU A 130 -4.17 -4.93 31.34
N PRO A 131 -4.66 -5.25 32.55
CA PRO A 131 -6.03 -4.93 32.98
C PRO A 131 -6.16 -3.51 33.57
N GLY A 132 -5.31 -2.56 33.17
CA GLY A 132 -5.23 -1.24 33.80
C GLY A 132 -4.36 -1.21 35.07
N LEU A 133 -4.46 -0.11 35.83
CA LEU A 133 -3.67 0.10 37.06
C LEU A 133 -4.36 -0.51 38.28
N ARG A 134 -3.55 -0.85 39.29
CA ARG A 134 -4.12 -1.14 40.63
C ARG A 134 -4.67 0.17 41.21
N PRO A 135 -5.74 0.15 42.02
CA PRO A 135 -6.36 1.37 42.53
C PRO A 135 -5.40 2.36 43.24
N PRO A 136 -4.43 1.91 44.06
CA PRO A 136 -3.45 2.83 44.66
C PRO A 136 -2.51 3.49 43.64
N ASP A 137 -2.14 2.76 42.56
CA ASP A 137 -1.31 3.30 41.49
C ASP A 137 -2.11 4.28 40.61
N ALA A 138 -3.40 4.01 40.40
CA ALA A 138 -4.33 4.88 39.69
C ALA A 138 -4.53 6.21 40.43
N GLU A 139 -4.72 6.16 41.75
CA GLU A 139 -4.75 7.35 42.60
C GLU A 139 -3.42 8.10 42.52
N ALA A 140 -2.28 7.41 42.63
CA ALA A 140 -0.97 8.05 42.54
C ALA A 140 -0.77 8.79 41.20
N LEU A 141 -1.22 8.19 40.09
CA LEU A 141 -1.21 8.85 38.78
C LEU A 141 -2.08 10.11 38.77
N LEU A 142 -3.33 10.03 39.26
CA LEU A 142 -4.21 11.19 39.30
C LEU A 142 -3.63 12.33 40.16
N ARG A 143 -3.04 11.99 41.32
CA ARG A 143 -2.36 12.95 42.19
C ARG A 143 -1.13 13.58 41.53
N SER A 144 -0.43 12.86 40.66
CA SER A 144 0.69 13.42 39.91
C SER A 144 0.27 14.53 38.93
N CYS A 145 -1.01 14.56 38.55
CA CYS A 145 -1.61 15.67 37.80
C CYS A 145 -2.00 16.87 38.70
N GLY A 146 -1.60 16.89 39.97
CA GLY A 146 -1.91 17.96 40.92
C GLY A 146 -3.30 17.86 41.54
N ILE A 147 -3.92 16.67 41.54
CA ILE A 147 -5.27 16.46 42.06
C ILE A 147 -5.24 16.02 43.53
N GLU A 148 -6.06 16.67 44.34
CA GLU A 148 -6.25 16.40 45.77
C GLU A 148 -7.67 15.85 46.03
N GLY A 149 -7.88 15.25 47.21
CA GLY A 149 -9.14 14.60 47.58
C GLY A 149 -8.94 13.34 48.42
N LYS A 150 -10.04 12.74 48.90
CA LYS A 150 -10.01 11.52 49.73
C LYS A 150 -9.69 10.28 48.90
N SER A 151 -8.76 9.46 49.40
CA SER A 151 -8.29 8.23 48.73
C SER A 151 -9.43 7.27 48.40
N ASP A 152 -10.34 7.00 49.35
CA ASP A 152 -11.45 6.06 49.13
C ASP A 152 -12.40 6.54 48.02
N THR A 153 -12.67 7.86 47.95
CA THR A 153 -13.50 8.45 46.89
C THR A 153 -12.82 8.34 45.53
N ILE A 154 -11.54 8.73 45.45
CA ILE A 154 -10.75 8.70 44.21
C ILE A 154 -10.65 7.26 43.68
N GLN A 155 -10.17 6.33 44.51
CA GLN A 155 -9.99 4.93 44.11
C GLN A 155 -11.32 4.28 43.70
N GLY A 156 -12.39 4.54 44.47
CA GLY A 156 -13.72 4.03 44.16
C GLY A 156 -14.25 4.54 42.81
N TYR A 157 -14.10 5.84 42.54
CA TYR A 157 -14.54 6.43 41.28
C TYR A 157 -13.71 5.91 40.10
N LEU A 158 -12.38 5.92 40.19
CA LEU A 158 -11.52 5.47 39.08
C LEU A 158 -11.76 4.00 38.72
N ALA A 159 -11.89 3.13 39.73
CA ALA A 159 -12.16 1.71 39.50
C ALA A 159 -13.55 1.50 38.86
N ALA A 160 -14.59 2.18 39.35
CA ALA A 160 -15.95 1.99 38.86
C ALA A 160 -16.16 2.58 37.45
N ASN A 161 -15.54 3.72 37.15
CA ASN A 161 -15.90 4.52 35.97
C ASN A 161 -14.93 4.40 34.81
N CYS A 162 -13.66 4.09 35.07
CA CYS A 162 -12.66 3.97 34.01
C CYS A 162 -11.81 2.70 34.09
N ASP A 163 -12.12 1.78 35.01
CA ASP A 163 -11.36 0.54 35.25
C ASP A 163 -9.86 0.82 35.45
N ASN A 164 -9.57 1.94 36.14
CA ASN A 164 -8.22 2.43 36.41
C ASN A 164 -7.35 2.59 35.13
N HIS A 165 -7.95 3.00 34.01
CA HIS A 165 -7.25 3.13 32.74
C HIS A 165 -6.32 4.37 32.72
N PRO A 166 -4.99 4.23 32.53
CA PRO A 166 -4.02 5.33 32.66
C PRO A 166 -4.32 6.57 31.81
N LEU A 167 -4.67 6.38 30.53
CA LEU A 167 -4.97 7.49 29.61
C LEU A 167 -6.15 8.33 30.11
N VAL A 168 -7.22 7.65 30.55
CA VAL A 168 -8.46 8.30 30.97
C VAL A 168 -8.25 9.01 32.30
N ILE A 169 -7.43 8.44 33.19
CA ILE A 169 -7.00 9.12 34.43
C ILE A 169 -6.25 10.41 34.13
N GLY A 170 -5.34 10.41 33.16
CA GLY A 170 -4.63 11.62 32.74
C GLY A 170 -5.59 12.72 32.26
N ILE A 171 -6.56 12.34 31.43
CA ILE A 171 -7.59 13.24 30.90
C ILE A 171 -8.52 13.77 32.01
N LEU A 172 -8.92 12.90 32.95
CA LEU A 172 -9.65 13.32 34.15
C LEU A 172 -8.85 14.32 34.97
N GLY A 173 -7.54 14.09 35.14
CA GLY A 173 -6.65 15.06 35.78
C GLY A 173 -6.73 16.44 35.11
N GLY A 174 -6.71 16.47 33.77
CA GLY A 174 -6.90 17.70 32.98
C GLY A 174 -8.26 18.38 33.22
N LEU A 175 -9.35 17.62 33.24
CA LEU A 175 -10.70 18.13 33.54
C LEU A 175 -10.78 18.74 34.95
N ILE A 176 -10.29 18.02 35.96
CA ILE A 176 -10.37 18.43 37.37
C ILE A 176 -9.46 19.64 37.66
N ALA A 177 -8.25 19.66 37.09
CA ALA A 177 -7.32 20.79 37.23
C ALA A 177 -7.89 22.09 36.61
N ASN A 178 -8.78 21.95 35.62
CA ASN A 178 -9.42 23.07 34.93
C ASN A 178 -10.84 23.38 35.39
N TYR A 179 -11.39 22.61 36.33
CA TYR A 179 -12.70 22.90 36.93
C TYR A 179 -12.63 24.18 37.77
N LEU A 180 -13.08 25.31 37.19
CA LEU A 180 -12.95 26.65 37.77
C LEU A 180 -13.48 26.80 39.21
N PRO A 181 -14.63 26.21 39.59
CA PRO A 181 -15.17 26.36 40.93
C PRO A 181 -14.27 25.77 42.03
N ALA A 182 -13.49 24.72 41.71
CA ALA A 182 -12.64 24.03 42.68
C ALA A 182 -11.48 23.30 41.99
N ARG A 183 -10.51 24.06 41.46
CA ARG A 183 -9.39 23.52 40.68
C ARG A 183 -8.59 22.50 41.49
N GLY A 184 -8.45 21.29 40.94
CA GLY A 184 -7.65 20.22 41.56
C GLY A 184 -8.34 19.50 42.72
N ASP A 185 -9.52 19.92 43.18
CA ASP A 185 -10.26 19.25 44.25
C ASP A 185 -11.23 18.20 43.67
N PHE A 186 -10.84 16.93 43.80
CA PHE A 186 -11.61 15.80 43.31
C PHE A 186 -12.96 15.63 44.01
N ASP A 187 -13.01 15.81 45.34
CA ASP A 187 -14.25 15.55 46.10
C ASP A 187 -15.31 16.59 45.74
N THR A 188 -14.89 17.85 45.55
CA THR A 188 -15.80 18.92 45.11
C THR A 188 -16.24 18.72 43.65
N TRP A 189 -15.30 18.41 42.74
CA TRP A 189 -15.63 18.17 41.33
C TRP A 189 -16.57 16.98 41.15
N SER A 190 -16.28 15.84 41.78
CA SER A 190 -17.04 14.59 41.59
C SER A 190 -18.49 14.69 42.03
N ALA A 191 -18.79 15.54 43.03
CA ALA A 191 -20.15 15.76 43.54
C ALA A 191 -20.91 16.87 42.79
N ALA A 192 -20.23 17.68 41.98
CA ALA A 192 -20.82 18.84 41.34
C ALA A 192 -21.70 18.45 40.14
N ALA A 193 -22.89 19.06 40.05
CA ALA A 193 -23.85 18.83 38.96
C ALA A 193 -23.37 19.35 37.60
N ASP A 194 -22.43 20.31 37.60
CA ASP A 194 -21.70 20.84 36.44
C ASP A 194 -20.26 20.31 36.36
N GLY A 195 -19.95 19.27 37.14
CA GLY A 195 -18.65 18.59 37.20
C GLY A 195 -18.79 17.09 37.00
N GLY A 196 -18.15 16.29 37.85
CA GLY A 196 -18.08 14.84 37.70
C GLY A 196 -19.42 14.11 37.83
N ALA A 197 -20.46 14.72 38.43
CA ALA A 197 -21.80 14.13 38.47
C ALA A 197 -22.59 14.32 37.15
N ALA A 198 -22.12 15.20 36.26
CA ALA A 198 -22.70 15.39 34.93
C ALA A 198 -22.33 14.26 33.95
N LEU A 199 -21.25 13.51 34.24
CA LEU A 199 -20.84 12.35 33.46
C LEU A 199 -21.83 11.20 33.73
N ASP A 200 -22.77 10.95 32.83
CA ASP A 200 -23.77 9.87 32.95
C ASP A 200 -23.14 8.49 32.67
N LEU A 201 -22.34 8.01 33.62
CA LEU A 201 -21.52 6.80 33.45
C LEU A 201 -22.24 5.53 33.89
N ALA A 202 -23.28 5.63 34.73
CA ALA A 202 -23.87 4.47 35.41
C ALA A 202 -24.57 3.50 34.45
N SER A 203 -25.12 3.99 33.34
CA SER A 203 -25.86 3.22 32.34
C SER A 203 -25.00 2.63 31.22
N LEU A 204 -23.74 3.07 31.11
CA LEU A 204 -22.81 2.75 30.02
C LEU A 204 -21.91 1.55 30.37
N ASP A 205 -21.46 0.82 29.35
CA ASP A 205 -20.37 -0.16 29.51
C ASP A 205 -19.00 0.55 29.68
N LEU A 206 -17.95 -0.20 30.02
CA LEU A 206 -16.64 0.39 30.32
C LEU A 206 -16.01 1.13 29.13
N ILE A 207 -16.20 0.67 27.89
CA ILE A 207 -15.63 1.34 26.72
C ILE A 207 -16.40 2.65 26.48
N GLN A 208 -17.73 2.57 26.54
CA GLN A 208 -18.61 3.74 26.43
C GLN A 208 -18.32 4.79 27.51
N ARG A 209 -18.08 4.39 28.77
CA ARG A 209 -17.70 5.32 29.85
C ARG A 209 -16.39 6.06 29.54
N ARG A 210 -15.38 5.33 29.04
CA ARG A 210 -14.09 5.93 28.66
C ARG A 210 -14.27 6.95 27.55
N ASN A 211 -15.00 6.58 26.49
CA ASN A 211 -15.30 7.47 25.37
C ASN A 211 -16.10 8.71 25.83
N HIS A 212 -17.08 8.54 26.72
CA HIS A 212 -17.85 9.64 27.26
C HIS A 212 -17.00 10.64 28.07
N ILE A 213 -16.04 10.15 28.86
CA ILE A 213 -15.09 11.03 29.58
C ILE A 213 -14.21 11.81 28.60
N LEU A 214 -13.75 11.17 27.52
CA LEU A 214 -12.98 11.82 26.45
C LEU A 214 -13.82 12.88 25.73
N GLU A 215 -15.08 12.59 25.40
CA GLU A 215 -16.02 13.55 24.79
C GLU A 215 -16.20 14.78 25.69
N ALA A 216 -16.43 14.58 26.98
CA ALA A 216 -16.55 15.69 27.94
C ALA A 216 -15.27 16.54 28.00
N ALA A 217 -14.09 15.90 27.98
CA ALA A 217 -12.81 16.61 27.94
C ALA A 217 -12.64 17.47 26.67
N ILE A 218 -13.11 16.98 25.52
CA ILE A 218 -13.06 17.69 24.24
C ILE A 218 -14.09 18.84 24.21
N GLN A 219 -15.25 18.65 24.81
CA GLN A 219 -16.28 19.70 24.92
C GLN A 219 -15.82 20.88 25.79
N GLU A 220 -15.08 20.62 26.86
CA GLU A 220 -14.49 21.65 27.75
C GLU A 220 -13.28 22.40 27.16
N LEU A 221 -12.87 22.08 25.92
CA LEU A 221 -11.77 22.78 25.27
C LEU A 221 -12.19 24.20 24.82
N PRO A 222 -11.29 25.19 24.94
CA PRO A 222 -11.44 26.45 24.21
C PRO A 222 -11.56 26.21 22.71
N ASP A 223 -12.28 27.08 21.99
CA ASP A 223 -12.56 26.88 20.55
C ASP A 223 -11.31 26.67 19.70
N ALA A 224 -10.24 27.42 19.95
CA ALA A 224 -8.97 27.25 19.23
C ALA A 224 -8.31 25.89 19.52
N SER A 225 -8.33 25.43 20.77
CA SER A 225 -7.80 24.11 21.15
C SER A 225 -8.62 22.99 20.51
N ARG A 226 -9.95 23.12 20.50
CA ARG A 226 -10.85 22.17 19.84
C ARG A 226 -10.60 22.14 18.33
N GLN A 227 -10.47 23.29 17.68
CA GLN A 227 -10.18 23.39 16.24
C GLN A 227 -8.85 22.73 15.86
N LEU A 228 -7.79 22.98 16.63
CA LEU A 228 -6.49 22.36 16.37
C LEU A 228 -6.55 20.84 16.58
N LEU A 229 -7.15 20.38 17.68
CA LEU A 229 -7.34 18.96 17.96
C LEU A 229 -8.14 18.27 16.84
N SER A 230 -9.27 18.86 16.44
CA SER A 230 -10.11 18.36 15.35
C SER A 230 -9.35 18.26 14.03
N THR A 231 -8.57 19.28 13.68
CA THR A 231 -7.76 19.26 12.45
C THR A 231 -6.70 18.16 12.50
N LEU A 232 -5.99 18.04 13.63
CA LEU A 232 -4.99 16.99 13.81
C LEU A 232 -5.61 15.59 13.83
N ALA A 233 -6.85 15.44 14.32
CA ALA A 233 -7.55 14.16 14.37
C ALA A 233 -7.85 13.56 13.00
N LEU A 234 -7.91 14.38 11.94
CA LEU A 234 -8.11 13.93 10.55
C LEU A 234 -6.83 13.39 9.90
N LEU A 235 -5.68 13.54 10.55
CA LEU A 235 -4.41 13.00 10.07
C LEU A 235 -4.26 11.56 10.56
N THR A 236 -3.45 10.76 9.86
CA THR A 236 -3.16 9.38 10.25
C THR A 236 -1.83 9.25 11.00
N ASP A 237 -0.95 10.24 10.85
CA ASP A 237 0.42 10.22 11.35
C ASP A 237 0.72 11.43 12.24
N SER A 238 1.77 11.30 13.06
CA SER A 238 2.34 12.40 13.84
C SER A 238 2.84 13.54 12.93
N VAL A 239 2.68 14.78 13.38
CA VAL A 239 3.03 15.99 12.61
C VAL A 239 4.28 16.66 13.13
N ASP A 240 5.07 17.23 12.21
CA ASP A 240 6.15 18.15 12.57
C ASP A 240 5.59 19.53 12.94
N TYR A 241 6.50 20.41 13.40
CA TYR A 241 6.13 21.77 13.79
C TYR A 241 5.63 22.62 12.61
N GLU A 242 6.12 22.41 11.39
CA GLU A 242 5.70 23.21 10.24
C GLU A 242 4.26 22.88 9.83
N THR A 243 3.88 21.61 9.85
CA THR A 243 2.49 21.18 9.65
C THR A 243 1.60 21.65 10.81
N LEU A 244 2.06 21.56 12.06
CA LEU A 244 1.31 22.11 13.21
C LEU A 244 1.06 23.61 13.07
N LYS A 245 2.07 24.36 12.64
CA LYS A 245 1.99 25.81 12.38
C LYS A 245 1.04 26.12 11.22
N ALA A 246 1.02 25.31 10.16
CA ALA A 246 0.07 25.47 9.06
C ALA A 246 -1.38 25.29 9.51
N PHE A 247 -1.63 24.43 10.49
CA PHE A 247 -2.95 24.23 11.09
C PHE A 247 -3.26 25.15 12.27
N ASN A 248 -2.46 26.20 12.46
CA ASN A 248 -2.68 27.14 13.56
C ASN A 248 -4.09 27.80 13.46
N PRO A 249 -4.95 27.62 14.47
CA PRO A 249 -6.30 28.19 14.50
C PRO A 249 -6.32 29.72 14.64
N HIS A 250 -5.20 30.33 15.06
CA HIS A 250 -5.08 31.78 15.28
C HIS A 250 -4.62 32.55 14.04
N LEU A 251 -4.38 31.87 12.92
CA LEU A 251 -4.02 32.52 11.67
C LEU A 251 -5.20 33.36 11.16
N PRO A 252 -4.97 34.62 10.77
CA PRO A 252 -6.00 35.39 10.07
C PRO A 252 -6.39 34.70 8.75
N PRO A 253 -7.64 34.85 8.28
CA PRO A 253 -8.11 34.26 7.03
C PRO A 253 -7.16 34.57 5.88
N GLU A 254 -6.86 33.58 5.06
CA GLU A 254 -6.04 33.75 3.87
C GLU A 254 -6.88 34.45 2.78
N PRO A 255 -6.35 35.48 2.10
CA PRO A 255 -7.05 36.08 0.97
C PRO A 255 -7.26 35.03 -0.12
N GLU A 256 -8.42 35.05 -0.78
CA GLU A 256 -8.72 34.15 -1.90
C GLU A 256 -7.64 34.29 -2.98
N GLU A 257 -7.03 33.16 -3.35
CA GLU A 257 -5.92 33.17 -4.31
C GLU A 257 -6.36 33.71 -5.66
N VAL A 258 -5.59 34.66 -6.19
CA VAL A 258 -5.78 35.19 -7.54
C VAL A 258 -4.58 34.76 -8.37
N GLU A 259 -4.82 34.04 -9.47
CA GLU A 259 -3.74 33.67 -10.37
C GLU A 259 -3.09 34.91 -10.99
N LYS A 260 -1.75 34.88 -11.09
CA LYS A 260 -1.01 35.93 -11.77
C LYS A 260 -1.36 35.93 -13.26
N PRO A 261 -1.94 37.02 -13.80
CA PRO A 261 -2.33 37.02 -15.19
C PRO A 261 -1.11 37.04 -16.11
N THR A 262 -1.19 36.29 -17.21
CA THR A 262 -0.17 36.29 -18.25
C THR A 262 -0.49 37.37 -19.29
N PRO A 263 0.50 38.17 -19.73
CA PRO A 263 0.30 39.15 -20.80
C PRO A 263 -0.30 38.48 -22.05
N PRO A 264 -1.33 39.07 -22.67
CA PRO A 264 -2.10 38.40 -23.70
C PRO A 264 -1.28 38.10 -24.97
N GLU A 265 -0.25 38.88 -25.27
CA GLU A 265 0.69 38.62 -26.36
C GLU A 265 1.60 37.40 -26.13
N LYS A 266 1.76 36.98 -24.87
CA LYS A 266 2.52 35.78 -24.48
C LYS A 266 1.63 34.54 -24.31
N ARG A 267 0.31 34.73 -24.36
CA ARG A 267 -0.67 33.64 -24.25
C ARG A 267 -0.78 32.94 -25.61
N GLY A 268 -0.55 31.63 -25.64
CA GLY A 268 -0.46 30.89 -26.90
C GLY A 268 -1.74 30.89 -27.74
N ILE A 269 -2.91 30.80 -27.09
CA ILE A 269 -4.23 30.71 -27.74
C ILE A 269 -5.25 31.51 -26.93
N HIS A 270 -6.12 32.25 -27.62
CA HIS A 270 -7.23 33.02 -27.05
C HIS A 270 -8.57 32.48 -27.55
N ALA A 271 -9.56 32.41 -26.65
CA ALA A 271 -10.94 32.09 -27.01
C ALA A 271 -11.71 33.38 -27.27
N VAL A 272 -12.09 33.63 -28.54
CA VAL A 272 -12.81 34.83 -28.95
C VAL A 272 -14.05 34.42 -29.75
N GLY A 273 -15.23 34.69 -29.21
CA GLY A 273 -16.51 34.38 -29.89
C GLY A 273 -16.70 32.90 -30.23
N GLY A 274 -16.20 31.98 -29.38
CA GLY A 274 -16.28 30.53 -29.60
C GLY A 274 -15.21 29.96 -30.55
N LYS A 275 -14.25 30.76 -31.01
CA LYS A 275 -13.11 30.32 -31.82
C LYS A 275 -11.79 30.49 -31.08
N LEU A 276 -10.86 29.55 -31.30
CA LEU A 276 -9.50 29.61 -30.79
C LEU A 276 -8.62 30.33 -31.82
N MET A 277 -7.98 31.43 -31.41
CA MET A 277 -7.15 32.27 -32.29
C MET A 277 -5.79 32.57 -31.63
N ARG A 278 -4.73 32.70 -32.44
CA ARG A 278 -3.43 33.19 -31.96
C ARG A 278 -3.44 34.71 -31.90
N TRP A 279 -2.64 35.31 -31.02
CA TRP A 279 -2.54 36.77 -30.87
C TRP A 279 -2.28 37.49 -32.20
N ALA A 280 -1.44 36.94 -33.07
CA ALA A 280 -1.13 37.52 -34.38
C ALA A 280 -2.35 37.57 -35.34
N GLU A 281 -3.31 36.67 -35.16
CA GLU A 281 -4.51 36.50 -36.00
C GLU A 281 -5.69 37.35 -35.52
N MET A 282 -5.59 37.94 -34.33
CA MET A 282 -6.61 38.80 -33.74
C MET A 282 -6.60 40.20 -34.35
N SER A 283 -7.79 40.78 -34.56
CA SER A 283 -7.96 42.18 -34.95
C SER A 283 -7.49 43.12 -33.84
N ASP A 284 -7.22 44.39 -34.19
CA ASP A 284 -6.77 45.39 -33.21
C ASP A 284 -7.82 45.61 -32.10
N GLU A 285 -9.11 45.54 -32.44
CA GLU A 285 -10.22 45.62 -31.47
C GLU A 285 -10.24 44.42 -30.50
N GLN A 286 -9.98 43.20 -31.00
CA GLN A 286 -9.91 42.00 -30.18
C GLN A 286 -8.67 42.03 -29.26
N LYS A 287 -7.53 42.49 -29.77
CA LYS A 287 -6.31 42.70 -28.98
C LYS A 287 -6.53 43.72 -27.88
N ALA A 288 -7.16 44.86 -28.18
CA ALA A 288 -7.52 45.87 -27.19
C ALA A 288 -8.47 45.33 -26.11
N GLY A 289 -9.44 44.50 -26.49
CA GLY A 289 -10.34 43.82 -25.56
C GLY A 289 -9.62 42.86 -24.62
N ALA A 290 -8.74 42.00 -25.15
CA ALA A 290 -7.93 41.08 -24.36
C ALA A 290 -6.92 41.80 -23.45
N GLN A 291 -6.34 42.91 -23.93
CA GLN A 291 -5.46 43.77 -23.12
C GLN A 291 -6.21 44.39 -21.93
N LYS A 292 -7.44 44.87 -22.15
CA LYS A 292 -8.28 45.40 -21.07
C LYS A 292 -8.66 44.33 -20.03
N GLN A 293 -8.93 43.11 -20.47
CA GLN A 293 -9.18 41.97 -19.56
C GLN A 293 -7.93 41.62 -18.75
N TYR A 294 -6.76 41.65 -19.38
CA TYR A 294 -5.47 41.46 -18.70
C TYR A 294 -5.22 42.54 -17.64
N GLU A 295 -5.41 43.82 -17.96
CA GLU A 295 -5.23 44.92 -17.01
C GLU A 295 -6.19 44.81 -15.81
N ALA A 296 -7.45 44.42 -16.06
CA ALA A 296 -8.42 44.17 -14.98
C ALA A 296 -8.08 42.93 -14.14
N ALA A 297 -7.48 41.89 -14.73
CA ALA A 297 -6.98 40.75 -13.98
C ALA A 297 -5.70 41.12 -13.18
N LEU A 298 -4.85 41.98 -13.74
CA LEU A 298 -3.60 42.42 -13.10
C LEU A 298 -3.89 43.29 -11.89
N ALA A 299 -4.86 44.21 -11.99
CA ALA A 299 -5.32 44.99 -10.86
C ALA A 299 -5.85 44.09 -9.72
N ARG A 300 -6.69 43.10 -10.05
CA ARG A 300 -7.18 42.12 -9.06
C ARG A 300 -6.06 41.33 -8.40
N TRP A 301 -5.06 40.92 -9.17
CA TRP A 301 -3.88 40.22 -8.65
C TRP A 301 -3.03 41.12 -7.73
N GLN A 302 -2.87 42.40 -8.07
CA GLN A 302 -2.19 43.38 -7.22
C GLN A 302 -2.97 43.64 -5.92
N ASP A 303 -4.30 43.72 -5.97
CA ASP A 303 -5.14 43.83 -4.78
C ASP A 303 -4.98 42.59 -3.88
N TYR A 304 -4.93 41.40 -4.47
CA TYR A 304 -4.61 40.16 -3.77
C TYR A 304 -3.22 40.21 -3.11
N GLU A 305 -2.16 40.58 -3.83
CA GLU A 305 -0.81 40.70 -3.25
C GLU A 305 -0.78 41.70 -2.08
N ASN A 306 -1.46 42.85 -2.24
CA ASN A 306 -1.57 43.84 -1.17
C ASN A 306 -2.32 43.27 0.05
N ALA A 307 -3.39 42.51 -0.15
CA ALA A 307 -4.11 41.84 0.92
C ALA A 307 -3.25 40.79 1.64
N VAL A 308 -2.45 40.02 0.91
CA VAL A 308 -1.48 39.06 1.47
C VAL A 308 -0.45 39.80 2.33
N GLN A 309 0.13 40.89 1.83
CA GLN A 309 1.11 41.68 2.61
C GLN A 309 0.49 42.35 3.85
N ALA A 310 -0.74 42.84 3.73
CA ALA A 310 -1.49 43.40 4.86
C ALA A 310 -1.75 42.34 5.94
N ARG A 311 -2.13 41.11 5.53
CA ARG A 311 -2.28 39.96 6.42
C ARG A 311 -0.99 39.63 7.14
N LEU A 312 0.12 39.45 6.42
CA LEU A 312 1.42 39.11 7.01
C LEU A 312 1.94 40.19 7.98
N SER A 313 1.52 41.44 7.77
CA SER A 313 1.90 42.59 8.61
C SER A 313 0.96 42.84 9.79
N SER A 314 -0.17 42.12 9.88
CA SER A 314 -1.22 42.37 10.87
C SER A 314 -0.79 42.03 12.29
N ALA A 315 -1.44 42.66 13.29
CA ALA A 315 -1.15 42.39 14.70
C ALA A 315 -1.55 40.95 15.09
N GLU A 316 -2.65 40.45 14.51
CA GLU A 316 -3.13 39.09 14.68
C GLU A 316 -2.10 38.08 14.18
N PHE A 317 -1.57 38.29 12.96
CA PHE A 317 -0.52 37.43 12.40
C PHE A 317 0.76 37.48 13.23
N ARG A 318 1.15 38.63 13.80
CA ARG A 318 2.34 38.68 14.67
C ARG A 318 2.14 38.00 16.03
N ALA A 319 0.91 37.92 16.51
CA ALA A 319 0.58 37.30 17.79
C ALA A 319 0.39 35.78 17.70
N GLU A 320 0.22 35.23 16.49
CA GLU A 320 -0.07 33.80 16.27
C GLU A 320 0.89 32.84 16.98
N PRO A 321 2.24 33.04 16.99
CA PRO A 321 3.13 31.98 17.45
C PRO A 321 2.94 31.71 18.95
N LYS A 322 2.78 32.79 19.73
CA LYS A 322 2.55 32.72 21.17
C LYS A 322 1.18 32.15 21.51
N LYS A 323 0.17 32.44 20.68
CA LYS A 323 -1.17 31.88 20.88
C LYS A 323 -1.20 30.39 20.55
N LEU A 324 -0.49 29.96 19.50
CA LEU A 324 -0.32 28.55 19.18
C LEU A 324 0.40 27.81 20.30
N GLU A 325 1.49 28.36 20.82
CA GLU A 325 2.22 27.78 21.97
C GLU A 325 1.30 27.56 23.18
N ALA A 326 0.46 28.54 23.51
CA ALA A 326 -0.52 28.41 24.59
C ALA A 326 -1.57 27.32 24.30
N THR A 327 -2.07 27.23 23.06
CA THR A 327 -3.03 26.19 22.64
C THR A 327 -2.42 24.78 22.71
N VAL A 328 -1.18 24.61 22.23
CA VAL A 328 -0.46 23.33 22.29
C VAL A 328 -0.22 22.92 23.73
N THR A 329 0.24 23.87 24.57
CA THR A 329 0.48 23.63 26.00
C THR A 329 -0.81 23.22 26.72
N ASP A 330 -1.96 23.85 26.41
CA ASP A 330 -3.27 23.49 26.97
C ASP A 330 -3.67 22.06 26.60
N LEU A 331 -3.50 21.66 25.33
CA LEU A 331 -3.79 20.30 24.88
C LEU A 331 -2.88 19.24 25.53
N GLU A 332 -1.59 19.55 25.71
CA GLU A 332 -0.63 18.68 26.41
C GLU A 332 -0.98 18.54 27.90
N GLN A 333 -1.29 19.65 28.58
CA GLN A 333 -1.68 19.64 30.00
C GLN A 333 -2.96 18.86 30.25
N ARG A 334 -3.89 18.83 29.27
CA ARG A 334 -5.12 18.04 29.33
C ARG A 334 -4.93 16.58 28.91
N GLY A 335 -3.73 16.19 28.50
CA GLY A 335 -3.40 14.82 28.09
C GLY A 335 -3.98 14.43 26.73
N LEU A 336 -4.38 15.39 25.90
CA LEU A 336 -5.01 15.16 24.59
C LEU A 336 -4.01 15.20 23.43
N LEU A 337 -2.88 15.89 23.59
CA LEU A 337 -1.78 15.96 22.63
C LEU A 337 -0.48 15.51 23.28
N GLN A 338 0.35 14.77 22.56
CA GLN A 338 1.65 14.30 23.04
C GLN A 338 2.78 14.84 22.17
N TRP A 339 3.89 15.19 22.80
CA TRP A 339 5.16 15.51 22.14
C TRP A 339 6.14 14.36 22.29
N ASP A 340 6.60 13.81 21.17
CA ASP A 340 7.72 12.89 21.14
C ASP A 340 9.03 13.66 20.92
N GLY A 341 9.79 13.84 22.01
CA GLY A 341 11.09 14.52 21.97
C GLY A 341 12.15 13.82 21.11
N ARG A 342 11.98 12.54 20.75
CA ARG A 342 12.92 11.82 19.88
C ARG A 342 12.69 12.14 18.41
N THR A 343 11.46 12.01 17.93
CA THR A 343 11.10 12.31 16.54
C THR A 343 10.84 13.78 16.29
N ARG A 344 10.68 14.56 17.37
CA ARG A 344 10.30 15.98 17.35
C ARG A 344 8.96 16.19 16.64
N LYS A 345 8.00 15.32 16.95
CA LYS A 345 6.65 15.35 16.38
C LYS A 345 5.58 15.36 17.45
N TYR A 346 4.43 15.89 17.08
CA TYR A 346 3.22 15.91 17.88
C TYR A 346 2.27 14.83 17.38
N ASP A 347 1.64 14.11 18.31
CA ASP A 347 0.68 13.05 17.96
C ASP A 347 -0.50 13.01 18.93
N LEU A 348 -1.63 12.56 18.40
CA LEU A 348 -2.80 12.21 19.19
C LEU A 348 -2.74 10.72 19.48
N HIS A 349 -3.05 10.35 20.73
CA HIS A 349 -3.27 8.94 21.04
C HIS A 349 -4.42 8.40 20.17
N PRO A 350 -4.35 7.18 19.61
CA PRO A 350 -5.38 6.64 18.70
C PRO A 350 -6.81 6.73 19.24
N VAL A 351 -7.00 6.48 20.55
CA VAL A 351 -8.31 6.64 21.21
C VAL A 351 -8.79 8.10 21.23
N VAL A 352 -7.90 9.06 21.50
CA VAL A 352 -8.23 10.50 21.44
C VAL A 352 -8.60 10.89 20.01
N ARG A 353 -7.83 10.41 19.03
CA ARG A 353 -8.06 10.63 17.60
C ARG A 353 -9.43 10.13 17.17
N CYS A 354 -9.77 8.88 17.51
CA CYS A 354 -11.07 8.26 17.23
C CYS A 354 -12.24 9.04 17.83
N VAL A 355 -12.17 9.41 19.13
CA VAL A 355 -13.26 10.17 19.76
C VAL A 355 -13.37 11.58 19.17
N ALA A 356 -12.25 12.26 18.91
CA ALA A 356 -12.26 13.59 18.32
C ALA A 356 -12.80 13.60 16.88
N SER A 357 -12.42 12.63 16.05
CA SER A 357 -12.95 12.51 14.68
C SER A 357 -14.42 12.10 14.65
N GLY A 358 -14.82 11.20 15.55
CA GLY A 358 -16.19 10.70 15.68
C GLY A 358 -17.18 11.75 16.21
N ALA A 359 -16.78 12.54 17.20
CA ALA A 359 -17.61 13.59 17.80
C ALA A 359 -17.72 14.87 16.93
N MET A 360 -16.97 14.94 15.84
CA MET A 360 -16.93 16.12 14.97
C MET A 360 -18.24 16.30 14.19
N ALA A 361 -18.82 17.49 14.24
CA ALA A 361 -19.97 17.84 13.42
C ALA A 361 -19.60 17.80 11.93
N ALA A 362 -20.55 17.46 11.05
CA ALA A 362 -20.28 17.33 9.62
C ALA A 362 -19.70 18.61 8.99
N ALA A 363 -20.16 19.79 9.42
CA ALA A 363 -19.65 21.07 8.93
C ALA A 363 -18.19 21.34 9.37
N ASP A 364 -17.84 20.97 10.61
CA ASP A 364 -16.46 21.11 11.11
C ASP A 364 -15.54 20.11 10.42
N ARG A 365 -16.03 18.88 10.19
CA ARG A 365 -15.30 17.85 9.44
C ARG A 365 -14.97 18.33 8.04
N GLU A 366 -15.95 18.87 7.32
CA GLU A 366 -15.76 19.46 6.00
C GLU A 366 -14.73 20.60 6.04
N HIS A 367 -14.89 21.55 6.97
CA HIS A 367 -14.00 22.70 7.08
C HIS A 367 -12.54 22.32 7.40
N HIS A 368 -12.33 21.46 8.40
CA HIS A 368 -10.98 21.03 8.80
C HIS A 368 -10.36 20.09 7.77
N GLY A 369 -11.15 19.19 7.18
CA GLY A 369 -10.67 18.27 6.15
C GLY A 369 -10.24 19.01 4.89
N GLN A 370 -11.00 20.01 4.44
CA GLN A 370 -10.59 20.82 3.30
C GLN A 370 -9.25 21.53 3.56
N ARG A 371 -9.03 22.06 4.78
CA ARG A 371 -7.75 22.67 5.16
C ARG A 371 -6.58 21.68 5.10
N VAL A 372 -6.80 20.42 5.48
CA VAL A 372 -5.79 19.36 5.35
C VAL A 372 -5.50 19.08 3.88
N VAL A 373 -6.53 18.96 3.04
CA VAL A 373 -6.39 18.76 1.60
C VAL A 373 -5.61 19.90 0.96
N ASP A 374 -5.96 21.15 1.24
CA ASP A 374 -5.31 22.34 0.69
C ASP A 374 -3.83 22.37 1.07
N HIS A 375 -3.50 22.14 2.35
CA HIS A 375 -2.12 22.12 2.84
C HIS A 375 -1.26 21.09 2.11
N PHE A 376 -1.71 19.83 2.05
CA PHE A 376 -0.91 18.76 1.44
C PHE A 376 -0.90 18.82 -0.09
N THR A 377 -1.91 19.42 -0.71
CA THR A 377 -1.92 19.70 -2.16
C THR A 377 -0.94 20.82 -2.51
N ALA A 378 -0.85 21.87 -1.70
CA ALA A 378 0.05 23.00 -1.92
C ALA A 378 1.52 22.70 -1.53
N LYS A 379 1.75 21.69 -0.69
CA LYS A 379 3.09 21.31 -0.23
C LYS A 379 3.94 20.82 -1.40
N SER A 380 5.05 21.51 -1.67
CA SER A 380 5.98 21.09 -2.71
C SER A 380 6.55 19.70 -2.41
N HIS A 381 6.48 18.82 -3.40
CA HIS A 381 7.05 17.48 -3.37
C HIS A 381 7.70 17.17 -4.71
N ARG A 382 8.54 16.13 -4.76
CA ARG A 382 9.08 15.62 -6.02
C ARG A 382 7.93 15.03 -6.86
N PRO A 383 7.99 15.07 -8.20
CA PRO A 383 7.01 14.40 -9.04
C PRO A 383 6.87 12.93 -8.62
N TYR A 384 5.64 12.44 -8.43
CA TYR A 384 5.43 11.08 -7.94
C TYR A 384 5.99 10.02 -8.89
N GLU A 385 6.09 10.31 -10.19
CA GLU A 385 6.76 9.44 -11.16
C GLU A 385 8.25 9.16 -10.82
N GLU A 386 8.88 10.03 -10.04
CA GLU A 386 10.25 9.88 -9.57
C GLU A 386 10.35 9.27 -8.16
N ALA A 387 9.22 8.96 -7.50
CA ALA A 387 9.20 8.45 -6.13
C ALA A 387 10.00 7.14 -5.98
N GLU A 388 10.78 7.06 -4.90
CA GLU A 388 11.59 5.89 -4.53
C GLU A 388 11.29 5.40 -3.11
N THR A 389 10.62 6.22 -2.31
CA THR A 389 10.25 5.93 -0.91
C THR A 389 8.78 6.26 -0.64
N MET A 390 8.25 5.72 0.46
CA MET A 390 6.90 6.09 0.94
C MET A 390 6.81 7.56 1.37
N GLU A 391 7.91 8.18 1.77
CA GLU A 391 7.96 9.60 2.12
C GLU A 391 7.70 10.49 0.90
N ASP A 392 8.19 10.08 -0.28
CA ASP A 392 8.00 10.84 -1.53
C ASP A 392 6.52 10.97 -1.93
N VAL A 393 5.66 10.03 -1.51
CA VAL A 393 4.22 10.01 -1.83
C VAL A 393 3.33 10.44 -0.66
N HIS A 394 3.91 10.83 0.47
CA HIS A 394 3.21 11.05 1.73
C HIS A 394 2.10 12.12 1.66
N SER A 395 2.37 13.25 0.99
CA SER A 395 1.36 14.31 0.79
C SER A 395 0.14 13.79 0.02
N GLY A 396 0.37 13.04 -1.06
CA GLY A 396 -0.69 12.46 -1.89
C GLY A 396 -1.54 11.46 -1.11
N LEU A 397 -0.91 10.68 -0.23
CA LEU A 397 -1.63 9.80 0.70
C LEU A 397 -2.57 10.63 1.59
N HIS A 398 -2.08 11.66 2.27
CA HIS A 398 -2.93 12.50 3.13
C HIS A 398 -4.11 13.11 2.40
N VAL A 399 -3.91 13.60 1.16
CA VAL A 399 -5.00 14.16 0.34
C VAL A 399 -6.07 13.11 0.06
N VAL A 400 -5.69 11.95 -0.48
CA VAL A 400 -6.65 10.89 -0.83
C VAL A 400 -7.38 10.38 0.42
N ARG A 401 -6.65 10.15 1.53
CA ARG A 401 -7.24 9.68 2.80
C ARG A 401 -8.27 10.67 3.34
N THR A 402 -7.93 11.96 3.34
CA THR A 402 -8.83 12.99 3.86
C THR A 402 -10.08 13.12 2.99
N LEU A 403 -9.93 13.16 1.66
CA LEU A 403 -11.08 13.23 0.75
C LEU A 403 -12.03 12.02 0.90
N LEU A 404 -11.47 10.82 1.13
CA LEU A 404 -12.26 9.63 1.42
C LEU A 404 -13.02 9.75 2.76
N ASN A 405 -12.36 10.24 3.81
CA ASN A 405 -12.99 10.48 5.11
C ASN A 405 -14.10 11.53 5.05
N LEU A 406 -14.01 12.48 4.12
CA LEU A 406 -15.05 13.48 3.85
C LEU A 406 -16.19 12.95 2.96
N GLY A 407 -16.05 11.77 2.36
CA GLY A 407 -17.01 11.24 1.38
C GLY A 407 -16.91 11.90 0.00
N HIS A 408 -15.85 12.68 -0.29
CA HIS A 408 -15.61 13.30 -1.59
C HIS A 408 -14.99 12.31 -2.58
N TYR A 409 -15.70 11.21 -2.88
CA TYR A 409 -15.17 10.10 -3.66
C TYR A 409 -14.64 10.51 -5.04
N GLN A 410 -15.36 11.37 -5.77
CA GLN A 410 -14.88 11.84 -7.08
C GLN A 410 -13.55 12.60 -6.99
N GLN A 411 -13.39 13.48 -5.99
CA GLN A 411 -12.15 14.23 -5.79
C GLN A 411 -11.01 13.29 -5.36
N ALA A 412 -11.30 12.34 -4.45
CA ALA A 412 -10.35 11.32 -4.03
C ALA A 412 -9.87 10.48 -5.22
N ALA A 413 -10.78 10.09 -6.12
CA ALA A 413 -10.47 9.33 -7.32
C ALA A 413 -9.54 10.11 -8.25
N THR A 414 -9.81 11.40 -8.45
CA THR A 414 -8.96 12.28 -9.25
C THR A 414 -7.57 12.47 -8.62
N ALA A 415 -7.48 12.65 -7.30
CA ALA A 415 -6.22 12.80 -6.58
C ALA A 415 -5.38 11.50 -6.58
N TYR A 416 -6.03 10.34 -6.55
CA TYR A 416 -5.37 9.04 -6.65
C TYR A 416 -4.85 8.75 -8.07
N ARG A 417 -5.64 9.11 -9.08
CA ARG A 417 -5.37 8.78 -10.49
C ARG A 417 -4.06 9.40 -10.99
N GLY A 418 -3.34 8.65 -11.82
CA GLY A 418 -2.15 9.15 -12.49
C GLY A 418 -0.88 8.77 -11.74
N ASP A 419 -0.02 9.74 -11.44
CA ASP A 419 1.34 9.46 -11.01
C ASP A 419 1.43 8.92 -9.58
N LEU A 420 0.51 9.29 -8.69
CA LEU A 420 0.43 8.71 -7.35
C LEU A 420 0.14 7.20 -7.41
N ALA A 421 -0.92 6.79 -8.10
CA ALA A 421 -1.25 5.39 -8.29
C ALA A 421 -0.11 4.61 -8.98
N ARG A 422 0.51 5.19 -10.01
CA ARG A 422 1.64 4.55 -10.70
C ARG A 422 2.87 4.38 -9.80
N ALA A 423 3.16 5.38 -8.97
CA ALA A 423 4.25 5.32 -8.01
C ALA A 423 4.01 4.19 -7.00
N LEU A 424 2.80 4.12 -6.42
CA LEU A 424 2.43 3.07 -5.48
C LEU A 424 2.55 1.68 -6.09
N LEU A 425 1.98 1.45 -7.28
CA LEU A 425 1.96 0.12 -7.90
C LEU A 425 3.33 -0.31 -8.47
N PHE A 426 4.03 0.57 -9.19
CA PHE A 426 5.17 0.14 -10.01
C PHE A 426 6.52 0.60 -9.47
N ASN A 427 6.63 1.83 -8.97
CA ASN A 427 7.90 2.32 -8.41
C ASN A 427 8.16 1.72 -7.02
N LEU A 428 7.13 1.75 -6.17
CA LEU A 428 7.23 1.38 -4.77
C LEU A 428 6.76 -0.05 -4.48
N ASN A 429 5.95 -0.66 -5.36
CA ASN A 429 5.31 -1.97 -5.11
C ASN A 429 4.53 -1.97 -3.77
N ALA A 430 3.94 -0.83 -3.41
CA ALA A 430 3.15 -0.57 -2.20
C ALA A 430 1.69 -1.00 -2.43
N TYR A 431 1.50 -2.25 -2.87
CA TYR A 431 0.21 -2.81 -3.24
C TYR A 431 -0.76 -2.82 -2.06
N ALA A 432 -0.23 -3.15 -0.89
CA ALA A 432 -0.94 -3.15 0.36
C ALA A 432 -1.51 -1.74 0.63
N GLU A 433 -0.68 -0.71 0.59
CA GLU A 433 -1.10 0.69 0.78
C GLU A 433 -2.10 1.13 -0.31
N ALA A 434 -1.89 0.76 -1.57
CA ALA A 434 -2.85 1.05 -2.65
C ALA A 434 -4.23 0.44 -2.37
N LEU A 435 -4.30 -0.83 -1.96
CA LEU A 435 -5.56 -1.49 -1.59
C LEU A 435 -6.25 -0.81 -0.41
N SER A 436 -5.48 -0.30 0.56
CA SER A 436 -6.05 0.43 1.70
C SER A 436 -6.76 1.73 1.28
N LEU A 437 -6.25 2.42 0.25
CA LEU A 437 -6.88 3.62 -0.33
C LEU A 437 -8.04 3.29 -1.26
N LEU A 438 -7.94 2.16 -1.99
CA LEU A 438 -8.95 1.76 -2.95
C LEU A 438 -10.19 1.16 -2.25
N LYS A 439 -10.01 0.42 -1.16
CA LYS A 439 -11.11 -0.33 -0.53
C LYS A 439 -12.35 0.52 -0.18
N PRO A 440 -12.24 1.75 0.33
CA PRO A 440 -13.40 2.61 0.61
C PRO A 440 -14.32 2.86 -0.59
N PHE A 441 -13.80 2.84 -1.82
CA PHE A 441 -14.60 2.98 -3.03
C PHE A 441 -15.49 1.75 -3.31
N PHE A 442 -15.15 0.59 -2.77
CA PHE A 442 -15.76 -0.71 -3.09
C PHE A 442 -16.41 -1.38 -1.87
N PRO A 443 -17.44 -0.75 -1.24
CA PRO A 443 -18.07 -1.30 -0.05
C PRO A 443 -18.75 -2.66 -0.30
N ASN A 444 -19.23 -2.91 -1.52
CA ASN A 444 -19.89 -4.15 -1.91
C ASN A 444 -18.93 -5.23 -2.46
N GLY A 445 -17.63 -4.95 -2.48
CA GLY A 445 -16.61 -5.83 -3.04
C GLY A 445 -16.08 -5.37 -4.40
N TRP A 446 -15.01 -6.03 -4.84
CA TRP A 446 -14.20 -5.60 -5.99
C TRP A 446 -14.86 -5.82 -7.36
N GLY A 447 -15.91 -6.65 -7.43
CA GLY A 447 -16.63 -6.96 -8.67
C GLY A 447 -17.70 -5.94 -9.08
N GLU A 448 -17.84 -4.83 -8.33
CA GLU A 448 -18.80 -3.75 -8.61
C GLU A 448 -18.05 -2.43 -8.78
N LEU A 449 -18.56 -1.54 -9.64
CA LEU A 449 -17.99 -0.19 -9.78
C LEU A 449 -18.38 0.70 -8.59
N PRO A 450 -17.52 1.64 -8.17
CA PRO A 450 -17.86 2.58 -7.13
C PRO A 450 -19.04 3.46 -7.55
N LYS A 451 -19.90 3.77 -6.58
CA LYS A 451 -20.99 4.74 -6.76
C LYS A 451 -20.43 6.15 -6.69
N GLU A 452 -21.10 7.11 -7.33
CA GLU A 452 -20.77 8.54 -7.23
C GLU A 452 -19.36 8.92 -7.76
N VAL A 453 -18.78 8.06 -8.59
CA VAL A 453 -17.52 8.31 -9.31
C VAL A 453 -17.77 8.13 -10.81
N ALA A 454 -17.22 9.01 -11.63
CA ALA A 454 -17.32 8.98 -13.08
C ALA A 454 -16.78 7.65 -13.62
N VAL A 455 -17.46 7.07 -14.64
CA VAL A 455 -17.15 5.73 -15.18
C VAL A 455 -15.68 5.57 -15.56
N SER A 456 -15.05 6.61 -16.11
CA SER A 456 -13.63 6.60 -16.47
C SER A 456 -12.70 6.46 -15.27
N ASP A 457 -13.04 7.07 -14.13
CA ASP A 457 -12.27 6.97 -12.89
C ASP A 457 -12.58 5.66 -12.17
N SER A 458 -13.85 5.26 -12.16
CA SER A 458 -14.30 3.97 -11.64
C SER A 458 -13.57 2.79 -12.28
N SER A 459 -13.44 2.78 -13.62
CA SER A 459 -12.70 1.72 -14.33
C SER A 459 -11.22 1.73 -14.01
N TYR A 460 -10.62 2.92 -13.88
CA TYR A 460 -9.21 3.07 -13.51
C TYR A 460 -8.93 2.55 -12.08
N LEU A 461 -9.77 2.94 -11.11
CA LEU A 461 -9.65 2.50 -9.72
C LEU A 461 -9.77 0.98 -9.59
N VAL A 462 -10.78 0.38 -10.24
CA VAL A 462 -11.02 -1.06 -10.11
C VAL A 462 -9.99 -1.90 -10.86
N ASN A 463 -9.44 -1.40 -11.98
CA ASN A 463 -8.30 -2.03 -12.64
C ASN A 463 -7.05 -2.02 -11.76
N ASN A 464 -6.74 -0.88 -11.13
CA ASN A 464 -5.61 -0.78 -10.21
C ASN A 464 -5.80 -1.66 -8.96
N ALA A 465 -7.04 -1.82 -8.49
CA ALA A 465 -7.35 -2.78 -7.43
C ALA A 465 -7.05 -4.21 -7.90
N GLY A 466 -7.43 -4.56 -9.12
CA GLY A 466 -7.11 -5.87 -9.73
C GLY A 466 -5.61 -6.15 -9.72
N ILE A 467 -4.78 -5.20 -10.17
CA ILE A 467 -3.31 -5.33 -10.18
C ILE A 467 -2.78 -5.57 -8.76
N ALA A 468 -3.18 -4.73 -7.81
CA ALA A 468 -2.70 -4.86 -6.44
C ALA A 468 -3.17 -6.14 -5.74
N LEU A 469 -4.40 -6.61 -6.03
CA LEU A 469 -4.92 -7.88 -5.52
C LEU A 469 -4.15 -9.07 -6.09
N GLU A 470 -3.84 -9.04 -7.38
CA GLU A 470 -3.08 -10.09 -8.07
C GLU A 470 -1.67 -10.21 -7.48
N ASP A 471 -0.96 -9.09 -7.32
CA ASP A 471 0.38 -9.06 -6.70
C ASP A 471 0.36 -9.47 -5.22
N CYS A 472 -0.78 -9.33 -4.53
CA CYS A 472 -0.98 -9.86 -3.17
C CYS A 472 -1.41 -11.35 -3.15
N GLY A 473 -1.48 -12.01 -4.30
CA GLY A 473 -1.86 -13.42 -4.44
C GLY A 473 -3.38 -13.69 -4.40
N GLU A 474 -4.22 -12.64 -4.42
CA GLU A 474 -5.68 -12.75 -4.37
C GLU A 474 -6.31 -12.85 -5.77
N LEU A 475 -5.90 -13.88 -6.51
CA LEU A 475 -6.19 -14.03 -7.94
C LEU A 475 -7.69 -14.02 -8.28
N THR A 476 -8.54 -14.65 -7.48
CA THR A 476 -10.00 -14.66 -7.70
C THR A 476 -10.62 -13.26 -7.52
N ALA A 477 -10.19 -12.52 -6.51
CA ALA A 477 -10.67 -11.17 -6.27
C ALA A 477 -10.18 -10.20 -7.36
N ALA A 478 -8.92 -10.37 -7.79
CA ALA A 478 -8.35 -9.64 -8.91
C ALA A 478 -9.13 -9.89 -10.21
N LEU A 479 -9.46 -11.15 -10.53
CA LEU A 479 -10.25 -11.50 -11.71
C LEU A 479 -11.66 -10.87 -11.69
N ALA A 480 -12.29 -10.80 -10.52
CA ALA A 480 -13.57 -10.11 -10.34
C ALA A 480 -13.43 -8.59 -10.59
N ALA A 481 -12.37 -7.97 -10.07
CA ALA A 481 -12.06 -6.55 -10.27
C ALA A 481 -11.80 -6.21 -11.75
N TYR A 482 -10.98 -7.00 -12.43
CA TYR A 482 -10.73 -6.85 -13.86
C TYR A 482 -12.00 -7.05 -14.68
N GLY A 483 -12.85 -8.01 -14.32
CA GLY A 483 -14.15 -8.21 -14.96
C GLY A 483 -15.07 -6.99 -14.83
N ALA A 484 -15.09 -6.33 -13.68
CA ALA A 484 -15.83 -5.08 -13.48
C ALA A 484 -15.24 -3.92 -14.31
N SER A 485 -13.91 -3.79 -14.32
CA SER A 485 -13.20 -2.81 -15.15
C SER A 485 -13.54 -2.98 -16.62
N LEU A 486 -13.50 -4.22 -17.11
CA LEU A 486 -13.69 -4.56 -18.52
C LEU A 486 -15.08 -4.13 -19.00
N ARG A 487 -16.13 -4.42 -18.23
CA ARG A 487 -17.49 -4.00 -18.57
C ARG A 487 -17.61 -2.48 -18.64
N ALA A 488 -16.99 -1.77 -17.71
CA ALA A 488 -17.00 -0.32 -17.67
C ALA A 488 -16.35 0.30 -18.91
N VAL A 489 -15.18 -0.20 -19.32
CA VAL A 489 -14.46 0.32 -20.50
C VAL A 489 -15.12 -0.08 -21.82
N LEU A 490 -15.79 -1.23 -21.87
CA LEU A 490 -16.62 -1.63 -23.01
C LEU A 490 -17.84 -0.71 -23.18
N GLU A 491 -18.51 -0.34 -22.08
CA GLU A 491 -19.70 0.52 -22.11
C GLU A 491 -19.40 1.91 -22.69
N VAL A 492 -18.23 2.47 -22.37
CA VAL A 492 -17.78 3.78 -22.89
C VAL A 492 -16.92 3.70 -24.15
N GLU A 493 -16.79 2.50 -24.74
CA GLU A 493 -16.04 2.24 -25.97
C GLU A 493 -14.56 2.69 -25.89
N ASP A 494 -13.94 2.55 -24.71
CA ASP A 494 -12.52 2.81 -24.51
C ASP A 494 -11.71 1.57 -24.89
N TRP A 495 -11.44 1.45 -26.19
CA TRP A 495 -10.79 0.28 -26.79
C TRP A 495 -9.34 0.09 -26.34
N PHE A 496 -8.62 1.18 -26.05
CA PHE A 496 -7.25 1.10 -25.52
C PHE A 496 -7.26 0.43 -24.15
N ASN A 497 -8.07 0.93 -23.21
CA ASN A 497 -8.16 0.32 -21.88
C ASN A 497 -8.83 -1.06 -21.92
N THR A 498 -9.77 -1.31 -22.84
CA THR A 498 -10.34 -2.65 -23.07
C THR A 498 -9.24 -3.67 -23.37
N SER A 499 -8.34 -3.37 -24.30
CA SER A 499 -7.22 -4.27 -24.63
C SER A 499 -6.26 -4.47 -23.45
N GLY A 500 -5.97 -3.43 -22.68
CA GLY A 500 -5.11 -3.52 -21.50
C GLY A 500 -5.72 -4.35 -20.36
N VAL A 501 -7.02 -4.17 -20.07
CA VAL A 501 -7.72 -4.97 -19.05
C VAL A 501 -7.79 -6.44 -19.45
N LEU A 502 -7.98 -6.74 -20.74
CA LEU A 502 -7.92 -8.12 -21.23
C LEU A 502 -6.52 -8.73 -21.04
N GLY A 503 -5.45 -7.97 -21.28
CA GLY A 503 -4.07 -8.40 -20.97
C GLY A 503 -3.89 -8.74 -19.49
N ASN A 504 -4.37 -7.88 -18.58
CA ASN A 504 -4.35 -8.14 -17.13
C ASN A 504 -5.15 -9.40 -16.74
N ILE A 505 -6.32 -9.61 -17.33
CA ILE A 505 -7.11 -10.84 -17.11
C ILE A 505 -6.34 -12.08 -17.60
N SER A 506 -5.67 -11.96 -18.74
CA SER A 506 -4.86 -13.04 -19.29
C SER A 506 -3.70 -13.42 -18.37
N GLY A 507 -2.95 -12.43 -17.86
CA GLY A 507 -1.90 -12.64 -16.86
C GLY A 507 -2.43 -13.32 -15.60
N ASN A 508 -3.58 -12.86 -15.09
CA ASN A 508 -4.21 -13.44 -13.91
C ASN A 508 -4.67 -14.89 -14.13
N LEU A 509 -5.22 -15.22 -15.31
CA LEU A 509 -5.59 -16.59 -15.68
C LEU A 509 -4.35 -17.48 -15.77
N THR A 510 -3.23 -16.96 -16.26
CA THR A 510 -1.94 -17.65 -16.27
C THR A 510 -1.45 -17.93 -14.86
N ALA A 511 -1.53 -16.98 -13.93
CA ALA A 511 -1.20 -17.18 -12.52
C ALA A 511 -2.10 -18.24 -11.84
N GLN A 512 -3.34 -18.40 -12.31
CA GLN A 512 -4.26 -19.47 -11.89
C GLN A 512 -4.05 -20.80 -12.63
N ASN A 513 -3.05 -20.88 -13.51
CA ASN A 513 -2.72 -22.05 -14.30
C ASN A 513 -3.82 -22.45 -15.32
N ARG A 514 -4.59 -21.47 -15.81
CA ARG A 514 -5.70 -21.60 -16.79
C ARG A 514 -5.26 -21.12 -18.18
N LEU A 515 -4.20 -21.72 -18.70
CA LEU A 515 -3.47 -21.28 -19.89
C LEU A 515 -4.31 -21.26 -21.18
N ALA A 516 -5.28 -22.17 -21.32
CA ALA A 516 -6.19 -22.18 -22.47
C ALA A 516 -7.06 -20.93 -22.53
N GLN A 517 -7.52 -20.45 -21.37
CA GLN A 517 -8.36 -19.25 -21.27
C GLN A 517 -7.55 -17.97 -21.41
N ALA A 518 -6.33 -17.95 -20.86
CA ALA A 518 -5.38 -16.86 -21.07
C ALA A 518 -5.10 -16.65 -22.57
N ARG A 519 -4.75 -17.71 -23.30
CA ARG A 519 -4.47 -17.64 -24.75
C ARG A 519 -5.65 -17.10 -25.57
N ARG A 520 -6.87 -17.51 -25.24
CA ARG A 520 -8.09 -16.96 -25.87
C ARG A 520 -8.28 -15.49 -25.54
N THR A 521 -8.00 -15.09 -24.30
CA THR A 521 -8.12 -13.70 -23.84
C THR A 521 -7.12 -12.78 -24.56
N ASP A 522 -5.86 -13.18 -24.73
CA ASP A 522 -4.88 -12.41 -25.52
C ASP A 522 -5.36 -12.19 -26.97
N SER A 523 -5.96 -13.23 -27.54
CA SER A 523 -6.44 -13.18 -28.93
C SER A 523 -7.56 -12.14 -29.07
N LEU A 524 -8.47 -12.09 -28.09
CA LEU A 524 -9.50 -11.06 -28.02
C LEU A 524 -8.89 -9.66 -27.81
N ALA A 525 -7.90 -9.52 -26.93
CA ALA A 525 -7.22 -8.25 -26.68
C ALA A 525 -6.58 -7.68 -27.94
N LEU A 526 -5.81 -8.52 -28.66
CA LEU A 526 -5.15 -8.15 -29.91
C LEU A 526 -6.15 -7.81 -31.01
N GLU A 527 -7.27 -8.54 -31.10
CA GLU A 527 -8.32 -8.28 -32.08
C GLU A 527 -8.98 -6.92 -31.84
N VAL A 528 -9.37 -6.61 -30.58
CA VAL A 528 -9.90 -5.30 -30.20
C VAL A 528 -8.90 -4.19 -30.56
N ALA A 529 -7.64 -4.33 -30.17
CA ALA A 529 -6.61 -3.32 -30.43
C ALA A 529 -6.34 -3.10 -31.92
N THR A 530 -6.37 -4.18 -32.72
CA THR A 530 -6.11 -4.12 -34.17
C THR A 530 -7.28 -3.50 -34.92
N LEU A 531 -8.53 -3.86 -34.56
CA LEU A 531 -9.72 -3.33 -35.22
C LEU A 531 -9.94 -1.85 -34.89
N SER A 532 -9.65 -1.45 -33.65
CA SER A 532 -9.72 -0.05 -33.20
C SER A 532 -8.53 0.82 -33.67
N GLU A 533 -7.53 0.22 -34.34
CA GLU A 533 -6.34 0.91 -34.88
C GLU A 533 -5.48 1.64 -33.84
N HIS A 534 -5.59 1.25 -32.56
CA HIS A 534 -4.79 1.78 -31.47
C HIS A 534 -3.41 1.11 -31.42
N LYS A 535 -2.41 1.71 -32.07
CA LYS A 535 -1.02 1.19 -32.13
C LYS A 535 -0.43 0.82 -30.77
N GLN A 536 -0.68 1.64 -29.75
CA GLN A 536 -0.19 1.40 -28.39
C GLN A 536 -0.83 0.15 -27.76
N GLY A 537 -2.13 -0.08 -27.99
CA GLY A 537 -2.81 -1.31 -27.57
C GLY A 537 -2.31 -2.53 -28.32
N VAL A 538 -2.06 -2.40 -29.64
CA VAL A 538 -1.50 -3.48 -30.47
C VAL A 538 -0.12 -3.90 -29.97
N PHE A 539 0.72 -2.93 -29.57
CA PHE A 539 2.02 -3.22 -28.96
C PHE A 539 1.86 -4.05 -27.68
N GLY A 540 1.04 -3.57 -26.74
CA GLY A 540 0.79 -4.27 -25.47
C GLY A 540 0.25 -5.69 -25.67
N SER A 541 -0.81 -5.85 -26.47
CA SER A 541 -1.41 -7.18 -26.70
C SER A 541 -0.48 -8.14 -27.45
N ARG A 542 0.41 -7.64 -28.32
CA ARG A 542 1.45 -8.48 -28.94
C ARG A 542 2.52 -8.90 -27.95
N LEU A 543 2.88 -8.02 -27.01
CA LEU A 543 3.83 -8.34 -25.96
C LEU A 543 3.27 -9.44 -25.04
N ASP A 544 2.02 -9.31 -24.60
CA ASP A 544 1.35 -10.35 -23.79
C ASP A 544 1.24 -11.68 -24.54
N GLN A 545 0.83 -11.63 -25.82
CA GLN A 545 0.78 -12.80 -26.69
C GLN A 545 2.16 -13.46 -26.84
N PHE A 546 3.22 -12.67 -27.02
CA PHE A 546 4.59 -13.19 -27.12
C PHE A 546 5.01 -13.91 -25.84
N ALA A 547 4.72 -13.32 -24.67
CA ALA A 547 5.04 -13.92 -23.38
C ALA A 547 4.33 -15.29 -23.21
N HIS A 548 3.03 -15.36 -23.51
CA HIS A 548 2.27 -16.61 -23.41
C HIS A 548 2.67 -17.65 -24.46
N GLN A 549 2.94 -17.27 -25.70
CA GLN A 549 3.45 -18.21 -26.71
C GLN A 549 4.81 -18.79 -26.25
N SER A 550 5.64 -17.97 -25.63
CA SER A 550 6.93 -18.40 -25.10
C SER A 550 6.76 -19.40 -23.95
N SER A 551 5.85 -19.17 -23.00
CA SER A 551 5.61 -20.10 -21.87
C SER A 551 5.01 -21.43 -22.32
N LEU A 552 4.15 -21.42 -23.34
CA LEU A 552 3.59 -22.63 -23.96
C LEU A 552 4.60 -23.39 -24.83
N GLY A 553 5.78 -22.80 -25.08
CA GLY A 553 6.80 -23.35 -25.97
C GLY A 553 6.43 -23.34 -27.45
N GLN A 554 5.57 -22.41 -27.85
CA GLN A 554 5.18 -22.13 -29.24
C GLN A 554 6.26 -21.28 -29.93
N TRP A 555 7.49 -21.78 -29.99
CA TRP A 555 8.69 -20.99 -30.31
C TRP A 555 8.63 -20.25 -31.66
N ALA A 556 8.12 -20.92 -32.70
CA ALA A 556 8.00 -20.31 -34.02
C ALA A 556 6.98 -19.16 -34.02
N GLU A 557 5.84 -19.37 -33.38
CA GLU A 557 4.76 -18.38 -33.30
C GLU A 557 5.16 -17.20 -32.42
N ALA A 558 5.88 -17.44 -31.32
CA ALA A 558 6.49 -16.40 -30.50
C ALA A 558 7.51 -15.58 -31.30
N ALA A 559 8.38 -16.22 -32.07
CA ALA A 559 9.34 -15.51 -32.92
C ALA A 559 8.65 -14.65 -34.00
N ASP A 560 7.57 -15.16 -34.60
CA ASP A 560 6.77 -14.40 -35.55
C ASP A 560 6.12 -13.18 -34.89
N THR A 561 5.52 -13.34 -33.70
CA THR A 561 4.95 -12.23 -32.92
C THR A 561 6.02 -11.19 -32.58
N TRP A 562 7.21 -11.62 -32.12
CA TRP A 562 8.31 -10.72 -31.81
C TRP A 562 8.77 -9.91 -33.03
N SER A 563 8.82 -10.54 -34.21
CA SER A 563 9.19 -9.86 -35.47
C SER A 563 8.21 -8.75 -35.87
N LEU A 564 6.95 -8.83 -35.43
CA LEU A 564 5.92 -7.81 -35.62
C LEU A 564 5.93 -6.75 -34.52
N LEU A 565 6.37 -7.11 -33.31
CA LEU A 565 6.41 -6.27 -32.12
C LEU A 565 7.64 -5.36 -32.09
N ASP A 566 8.83 -5.91 -32.30
CA ASP A 566 10.11 -5.21 -32.13
C ASP A 566 10.23 -3.91 -32.97
N PRO A 567 9.82 -3.89 -34.27
CA PRO A 567 9.87 -2.69 -35.09
C PRO A 567 8.90 -1.56 -34.66
N MET A 568 7.95 -1.85 -33.78
CA MET A 568 7.01 -0.83 -33.28
C MET A 568 7.68 0.18 -32.34
N GLY A 569 8.88 -0.11 -31.84
CA GLY A 569 9.62 0.76 -30.95
C GLY A 569 9.11 0.73 -29.50
N ARG A 570 9.76 1.53 -28.65
CA ARG A 570 9.55 1.56 -27.18
C ARG A 570 9.04 2.92 -26.66
N ASP A 571 8.81 3.87 -27.56
CA ASP A 571 8.36 5.23 -27.22
C ASP A 571 6.84 5.25 -27.04
N TRP A 572 6.39 4.66 -25.93
CA TRP A 572 4.99 4.55 -25.56
C TRP A 572 4.76 5.16 -24.18
N SER A 573 3.50 5.53 -23.90
CA SER A 573 3.18 6.02 -22.56
C SER A 573 3.48 4.96 -21.49
N ARG A 574 3.89 5.43 -20.31
CA ARG A 574 4.06 4.60 -19.10
C ARG A 574 2.83 3.77 -18.73
N ALA A 575 1.64 4.13 -19.22
CA ALA A 575 0.42 3.36 -19.00
C ALA A 575 0.34 2.08 -19.88
N ALA A 576 1.04 2.04 -21.02
CA ALA A 576 1.04 0.90 -21.93
C ALA A 576 2.34 0.11 -21.94
N TYR A 577 3.47 0.76 -21.66
CA TYR A 577 4.75 0.10 -21.65
C TYR A 577 5.66 0.72 -20.60
N ARG A 578 6.29 -0.15 -19.83
CA ARG A 578 7.32 0.19 -18.87
C ARG A 578 8.66 -0.17 -19.51
N PRO A 579 9.62 0.77 -19.60
CA PRO A 579 10.94 0.48 -20.12
C PRO A 579 11.53 -0.79 -19.51
N GLY A 580 12.01 -1.70 -20.35
CA GLY A 580 12.60 -2.98 -19.93
C GLY A 580 11.64 -4.16 -19.89
N ALA A 581 10.31 -3.97 -19.98
CA ALA A 581 9.34 -5.07 -19.92
C ALA A 581 9.48 -6.04 -21.11
N ALA A 582 9.59 -5.49 -22.32
CA ALA A 582 9.73 -6.28 -23.53
C ALA A 582 11.06 -7.03 -23.57
N GLU A 583 12.12 -6.37 -23.12
CA GLU A 583 13.46 -6.91 -23.06
C GLU A 583 13.58 -8.00 -21.99
N GLN A 584 12.87 -7.86 -20.86
CA GLN A 584 12.77 -8.89 -19.84
C GLN A 584 12.05 -10.14 -20.37
N GLN A 585 10.90 -9.99 -21.03
CA GLN A 585 10.20 -11.13 -21.63
C GLN A 585 11.01 -11.79 -22.76
N TYR A 586 11.73 -10.99 -23.56
CA TYR A 586 12.63 -11.53 -24.58
C TYR A 586 13.79 -12.33 -23.96
N ALA A 587 14.35 -11.84 -22.85
CA ALA A 587 15.36 -12.58 -22.11
C ALA A 587 14.83 -13.93 -21.57
N GLU A 588 13.58 -13.99 -21.09
CA GLU A 588 12.94 -15.26 -20.69
C GLU A 588 12.78 -16.21 -21.89
N PHE A 589 12.30 -15.72 -23.04
CA PHE A 589 12.20 -16.50 -24.28
C PHE A 589 13.54 -17.08 -24.71
N LEU A 590 14.63 -16.32 -24.63
CA LEU A 590 15.98 -16.79 -24.92
C LEU A 590 16.47 -17.80 -23.88
N PHE A 591 16.14 -17.59 -22.61
CA PHE A 591 16.53 -18.50 -21.52
C PHE A 591 15.92 -19.88 -21.71
N TRP A 592 14.61 -19.94 -21.98
CA TRP A 592 13.91 -21.22 -22.17
C TRP A 592 14.37 -22.00 -23.39
N GLN A 593 14.95 -21.33 -24.39
CA GLN A 593 15.60 -21.95 -25.55
C GLN A 593 17.10 -22.23 -25.36
N GLY A 594 17.69 -21.83 -24.23
CA GLY A 594 19.12 -22.02 -23.96
C GLY A 594 20.05 -21.09 -24.73
N SER A 595 19.55 -19.94 -25.22
CA SER A 595 20.31 -18.96 -26.01
C SER A 595 20.52 -17.62 -25.29
N LEU A 596 20.10 -17.51 -24.02
CA LEU A 596 20.32 -16.31 -23.20
C LEU A 596 21.81 -15.99 -23.02
N GLN A 597 22.12 -14.69 -23.03
CA GLN A 597 23.46 -14.13 -22.79
C GLN A 597 23.35 -12.96 -21.80
N GLU A 598 24.45 -12.64 -21.12
CA GLU A 598 24.47 -11.60 -20.07
C GLU A 598 24.10 -10.22 -20.62
N GLU A 599 24.44 -9.92 -21.88
CA GLU A 599 24.14 -8.66 -22.55
C GLU A 599 22.63 -8.39 -22.62
N HIS A 600 21.82 -9.43 -22.81
CA HIS A 600 20.36 -9.31 -22.84
C HIS A 600 19.81 -8.88 -21.48
N LEU A 601 20.30 -9.49 -20.39
CA LEU A 601 19.90 -9.16 -19.02
C LEU A 601 20.39 -7.76 -18.62
N ALA A 602 21.63 -7.41 -19.00
CA ALA A 602 22.21 -6.11 -18.70
C ALA A 602 21.43 -4.97 -19.37
N GLU A 603 21.04 -5.13 -20.63
CA GLU A 603 20.25 -4.13 -21.35
C GLU A 603 18.84 -4.00 -20.77
N ALA A 604 18.14 -5.13 -20.53
CA ALA A 604 16.82 -5.11 -19.90
C ALA A 604 16.87 -4.41 -18.53
N GLN A 605 17.90 -4.67 -17.73
CA GLN A 605 18.05 -4.06 -16.41
C GLN A 605 18.35 -2.56 -16.48
N ARG A 606 19.17 -2.13 -17.45
CA ARG A 606 19.44 -0.71 -17.70
C ARG A 606 18.15 0.05 -18.04
N LEU A 607 17.32 -0.53 -18.90
CA LEU A 607 16.03 0.06 -19.27
C LEU A 607 15.04 0.05 -18.11
N ALA A 608 14.92 -1.05 -17.37
CA ALA A 608 14.05 -1.16 -16.20
C ALA A 608 14.40 -0.14 -15.11
N ALA A 609 15.70 0.10 -14.88
CA ALA A 609 16.18 1.14 -13.98
C ALA A 609 15.76 2.56 -14.41
N GLN A 610 15.75 2.84 -15.72
CA GLN A 610 15.24 4.12 -16.25
C GLN A 610 13.72 4.25 -16.08
N GLY A 611 13.00 3.14 -16.22
CA GLY A 611 11.56 3.07 -15.98
C GLY A 611 11.18 3.23 -14.50
N LYS A 612 12.13 3.02 -13.58
CA LYS A 612 11.90 2.83 -12.14
C LYS A 612 10.90 1.71 -11.83
N ASP A 613 10.87 0.68 -12.67
CA ASP A 613 9.94 -0.44 -12.50
C ASP A 613 10.56 -1.51 -11.61
N ARG A 614 10.16 -1.52 -10.34
CA ARG A 614 10.73 -2.40 -9.33
C ARG A 614 10.36 -3.87 -9.55
N THR A 615 9.19 -4.12 -10.17
CA THR A 615 8.72 -5.47 -10.51
C THR A 615 9.60 -6.09 -11.59
N ILE A 616 9.90 -5.35 -12.66
CA ILE A 616 10.77 -5.81 -13.76
C ILE A 616 12.21 -6.01 -13.26
N ILE A 617 12.73 -5.08 -12.46
CA ILE A 617 14.08 -5.20 -11.89
C ILE A 617 14.19 -6.49 -11.04
N ARG A 618 13.18 -6.77 -10.19
CA ARG A 618 13.13 -8.02 -9.42
C ARG A 618 13.10 -9.25 -10.32
N ALA A 619 12.23 -9.27 -11.33
CA ALA A 619 12.11 -10.38 -12.27
C ALA A 619 13.41 -10.66 -13.03
N LEU A 620 14.16 -9.62 -13.42
CA LEU A 620 15.47 -9.77 -14.07
C LEU A 620 16.53 -10.35 -13.14
N HIS A 621 16.52 -9.96 -11.86
CA HIS A 621 17.39 -10.58 -10.85
C HIS A 621 17.05 -12.05 -10.61
N ARG A 622 15.76 -12.38 -10.56
CA ARG A 622 15.27 -13.77 -10.51
C ARG A 622 15.79 -14.55 -11.71
N LEU A 623 15.49 -14.11 -12.93
CA LEU A 623 15.90 -14.76 -14.18
C LEU A 623 17.42 -14.97 -14.27
N ARG A 624 18.21 -13.96 -13.89
CA ARG A 624 19.68 -14.09 -13.83
C ARG A 624 20.10 -15.17 -12.83
N GLY A 625 19.47 -15.22 -11.66
CA GLY A 625 19.69 -16.27 -10.67
C GLY A 625 19.39 -17.66 -11.22
N GLU A 626 18.26 -17.83 -11.89
CA GLU A 626 17.85 -19.09 -12.53
C GLU A 626 18.86 -19.54 -13.58
N TRP A 627 19.26 -18.62 -14.47
CA TRP A 627 20.24 -18.90 -15.49
C TRP A 627 21.59 -19.35 -14.92
N ARG A 628 22.12 -18.62 -13.93
CA ARG A 628 23.38 -18.98 -13.25
C ARG A 628 23.28 -20.30 -12.49
N LEU A 629 22.12 -20.62 -11.94
CA LEU A 629 21.84 -21.91 -11.30
C LEU A 629 21.98 -23.06 -12.30
N THR A 630 21.42 -22.92 -13.52
CA THR A 630 21.55 -23.95 -14.57
C THR A 630 23.00 -24.21 -15.01
N GLN A 631 23.89 -23.24 -14.79
CA GLN A 631 25.32 -23.34 -15.11
C GLN A 631 26.16 -23.89 -13.94
N GLY A 632 25.54 -24.14 -12.78
CA GLY A 632 26.25 -24.50 -11.55
C GLY A 632 27.10 -23.37 -10.96
N GLU A 633 26.85 -22.12 -11.37
CA GLU A 633 27.57 -20.94 -10.90
C GLU A 633 26.95 -20.40 -9.59
N TRP A 634 27.02 -21.22 -8.53
CA TRP A 634 26.29 -21.01 -7.27
C TRP A 634 26.52 -19.63 -6.62
N ALA A 635 27.73 -19.09 -6.72
CA ALA A 635 28.05 -17.76 -6.16
C ALA A 635 27.34 -16.62 -6.91
N LEU A 636 27.26 -16.69 -8.25
CA LEU A 636 26.58 -15.68 -9.07
C LEU A 636 25.06 -15.82 -8.97
N ALA A 637 24.56 -17.06 -8.88
CA ALA A 637 23.16 -17.35 -8.58
C ALA A 637 22.75 -16.77 -7.22
N THR A 638 23.57 -16.99 -6.18
CA THR A 638 23.36 -16.43 -4.83
C THR A 638 23.24 -14.91 -4.89
N ALA A 639 24.21 -14.22 -5.51
CA ALA A 639 24.18 -12.76 -5.60
C ALA A 639 22.92 -12.22 -6.30
N SER A 640 22.49 -12.90 -7.38
CA SER A 640 21.32 -12.49 -8.16
C SER A 640 20.01 -12.72 -7.40
N TYR A 641 19.82 -13.93 -6.86
CA TYR A 641 18.62 -14.25 -6.07
C TYR A 641 18.53 -13.43 -4.79
N GLN A 642 19.66 -13.19 -4.11
CA GLN A 642 19.68 -12.28 -2.97
C GLN A 642 19.04 -10.95 -3.34
N GLU A 643 19.33 -10.42 -4.52
CA GLU A 643 18.81 -9.13 -4.95
C GLU A 643 17.33 -9.14 -5.29
N ALA A 644 16.83 -10.18 -5.96
CA ALA A 644 15.40 -10.38 -6.15
C ALA A 644 14.66 -10.46 -4.81
N VAL A 645 15.17 -11.28 -3.88
CA VAL A 645 14.62 -11.44 -2.53
C VAL A 645 14.69 -10.13 -1.73
N ARG A 646 15.75 -9.32 -1.87
CA ARG A 646 15.83 -7.98 -1.26
C ARG A 646 14.67 -7.12 -1.70
N LEU A 647 14.50 -7.02 -3.02
CA LEU A 647 13.53 -6.13 -3.63
C LEU A 647 12.10 -6.49 -3.25
N ALA A 648 11.79 -7.80 -3.18
CA ALA A 648 10.52 -8.34 -2.69
C ALA A 648 10.27 -7.97 -1.22
N ARG A 649 11.23 -8.26 -0.33
CA ARG A 649 11.08 -8.09 1.12
C ARG A 649 11.04 -6.65 1.61
N GLU A 650 11.67 -5.73 0.90
CA GLU A 650 11.63 -4.29 1.24
C GLU A 650 10.22 -3.72 1.15
N THR A 651 9.47 -4.14 0.14
CA THR A 651 8.08 -3.71 -0.07
C THR A 651 7.12 -4.62 0.67
N GLY A 652 7.53 -5.86 0.92
CA GLY A 652 6.93 -6.88 1.79
C GLY A 652 5.48 -7.25 1.49
N SER A 653 4.86 -6.66 0.48
CA SER A 653 3.61 -7.14 -0.11
C SER A 653 3.82 -8.31 -1.07
N VAL A 654 5.07 -8.68 -1.38
CA VAL A 654 5.40 -9.70 -2.38
C VAL A 654 6.38 -10.71 -1.83
N ILE A 655 6.02 -11.98 -1.91
CA ILE A 655 6.89 -13.12 -1.61
C ILE A 655 7.33 -13.72 -2.94
N ASP A 656 8.63 -13.69 -3.22
CA ASP A 656 9.20 -14.33 -4.40
C ASP A 656 9.70 -15.73 -4.04
N ALA A 657 8.78 -16.68 -3.93
CA ALA A 657 9.05 -18.06 -3.48
C ALA A 657 10.13 -18.74 -4.35
N ALA A 658 10.15 -18.45 -5.66
CA ALA A 658 11.15 -18.97 -6.58
C ALA A 658 12.55 -18.43 -6.25
N SER A 659 12.68 -17.11 -6.09
CA SER A 659 13.96 -16.50 -5.73
C SER A 659 14.42 -16.89 -4.33
N GLU A 660 13.52 -17.00 -3.34
CA GLU A 660 13.88 -17.45 -1.99
C GLU A 660 14.38 -18.89 -1.97
N THR A 661 13.67 -19.79 -2.68
CA THR A 661 14.06 -21.21 -2.74
C THR A 661 15.34 -21.40 -3.56
N GLY A 662 15.47 -20.69 -4.69
CA GLY A 662 16.69 -20.68 -5.50
C GLY A 662 17.90 -20.15 -4.72
N LEU A 663 17.70 -19.13 -3.88
CA LEU A 663 18.73 -18.63 -2.97
C LEU A 663 19.15 -19.68 -1.94
N ALA A 664 18.19 -20.34 -1.29
CA ALA A 664 18.47 -21.38 -0.30
C ALA A 664 19.26 -22.54 -0.93
N LEU A 665 18.85 -22.99 -2.12
CA LEU A 665 19.56 -24.01 -2.90
C LEU A 665 21.00 -23.59 -3.23
N ALA A 666 21.20 -22.38 -3.76
CA ALA A 666 22.54 -21.90 -4.11
C ALA A 666 23.45 -21.76 -2.87
N LYS A 667 22.93 -21.24 -1.76
CA LYS A 667 23.66 -21.16 -0.48
C LYS A 667 24.01 -22.54 0.09
N HIS A 668 23.12 -23.52 -0.04
CA HIS A 668 23.37 -24.89 0.42
C HIS A 668 24.55 -25.51 -0.32
N HIS A 669 24.62 -25.36 -1.65
CA HIS A 669 25.75 -25.84 -2.46
C HIS A 669 27.08 -25.15 -2.12
N LEU A 670 27.05 -23.92 -1.60
CA LEU A 670 28.22 -23.20 -1.11
C LEU A 670 28.59 -23.53 0.34
N GLY A 671 27.81 -24.37 1.05
CA GLY A 671 27.99 -24.62 2.48
C GLY A 671 27.67 -23.39 3.36
N GLN A 672 26.88 -22.45 2.85
CA GLN A 672 26.53 -21.18 3.49
C GLN A 672 25.14 -21.19 4.14
N LEU A 673 24.39 -22.29 4.03
CA LEU A 673 23.07 -22.44 4.63
C LEU A 673 23.19 -23.19 5.97
N ALA A 674 22.94 -22.48 7.09
CA ALA A 674 23.18 -23.01 8.44
C ALA A 674 22.22 -24.15 8.84
N HIS A 675 20.93 -24.02 8.50
CA HIS A 675 19.89 -24.99 8.83
C HIS A 675 19.07 -25.39 7.59
N PRO A 676 19.65 -26.15 6.64
CA PRO A 676 19.02 -26.42 5.34
C PRO A 676 17.64 -27.06 5.41
N ARG A 677 17.45 -28.00 6.35
CA ARG A 677 16.18 -28.70 6.53
C ARG A 677 15.08 -27.78 7.05
N GLU A 678 15.38 -26.98 8.06
CA GLU A 678 14.42 -26.03 8.64
C GLU A 678 14.02 -24.97 7.62
N GLU A 679 14.98 -24.47 6.82
CA GLU A 679 14.68 -23.50 5.76
C GLU A 679 13.83 -24.10 4.65
N ALA A 680 14.10 -25.34 4.23
CA ALA A 680 13.27 -26.03 3.24
C ALA A 680 11.86 -26.32 3.77
N GLU A 681 11.71 -26.67 5.04
CA GLU A 681 10.40 -26.83 5.71
C GLU A 681 9.62 -25.51 5.78
N ARG A 682 10.30 -24.38 6.06
CA ARG A 682 9.70 -23.04 6.02
C ARG A 682 9.21 -22.69 4.61
N LEU A 683 10.08 -22.84 3.61
CA LEU A 683 9.75 -22.53 2.21
C LEU A 683 8.60 -23.40 1.67
N ALA A 684 8.48 -24.65 2.14
CA ALA A 684 7.36 -25.53 1.79
C ALA A 684 6.03 -25.13 2.44
N GLN A 685 6.04 -24.26 3.46
CA GLN A 685 4.83 -23.74 4.14
C GLN A 685 4.30 -22.44 3.53
N LEU A 686 4.98 -21.87 2.53
CA LEU A 686 4.50 -20.69 1.81
C LEU A 686 3.15 -20.96 1.14
N ARG A 687 2.36 -19.90 0.91
CA ARG A 687 1.03 -20.00 0.24
C ARG A 687 1.13 -20.66 -1.14
N ASP A 688 2.16 -20.30 -1.91
CA ASP A 688 2.47 -20.88 -3.22
C ASP A 688 3.97 -21.26 -3.30
N PRO A 689 4.33 -22.49 -2.87
CA PRO A 689 5.71 -22.92 -2.84
C PRO A 689 6.30 -23.16 -4.24
N ALA A 690 7.55 -22.76 -4.46
CA ALA A 690 8.27 -23.03 -5.70
C ALA A 690 8.72 -24.51 -5.78
N HIS A 691 7.77 -25.41 -6.07
CA HIS A 691 7.92 -26.86 -5.96
C HIS A 691 9.13 -27.43 -6.70
N ARG A 692 9.49 -26.96 -7.90
CA ARG A 692 10.67 -27.48 -8.62
C ARG A 692 11.96 -27.16 -7.88
N TYR A 693 12.14 -25.92 -7.42
CA TYR A 693 13.32 -25.54 -6.63
C TYR A 693 13.35 -26.23 -5.26
N LEU A 694 12.20 -26.45 -4.63
CA LEU A 694 12.11 -27.22 -3.39
C LEU A 694 12.53 -28.68 -3.59
N ALA A 695 12.14 -29.29 -4.72
CA ALA A 695 12.56 -30.64 -5.05
C ALA A 695 14.09 -30.74 -5.19
N LEU A 696 14.70 -29.77 -5.88
CA LEU A 696 16.16 -29.68 -6.01
C LEU A 696 16.87 -29.45 -4.67
N LEU A 697 16.34 -28.55 -3.82
CA LEU A 697 16.87 -28.29 -2.48
C LEU A 697 16.79 -29.54 -1.60
N TRP A 698 15.65 -30.20 -1.54
CA TRP A 698 15.49 -31.44 -0.77
C TRP A 698 16.39 -32.56 -1.26
N GLN A 699 16.58 -32.67 -2.58
CA GLN A 699 17.52 -33.61 -3.18
C GLN A 699 18.96 -33.31 -2.74
N ALA A 700 19.36 -32.03 -2.76
CA ALA A 700 20.69 -31.60 -2.32
C ALA A 700 20.91 -31.76 -0.80
N ILE A 701 19.84 -31.67 0.00
CA ILE A 701 19.85 -31.98 1.45
C ILE A 701 19.96 -33.49 1.70
N GLY A 702 19.48 -34.31 0.77
CA GLY A 702 19.48 -35.78 0.86
C GLY A 702 18.17 -36.39 1.35
N ASP A 703 17.07 -35.62 1.39
CA ASP A 703 15.73 -36.14 1.71
C ASP A 703 14.98 -36.51 0.44
N THR A 704 15.10 -37.78 0.03
CA THR A 704 14.56 -38.27 -1.24
C THR A 704 13.04 -38.28 -1.30
N GLU A 705 12.37 -38.48 -0.15
CA GLU A 705 10.90 -38.51 -0.09
C GLU A 705 10.32 -37.11 -0.28
N GLN A 706 10.88 -36.11 0.40
CA GLN A 706 10.47 -34.72 0.20
C GLN A 706 10.80 -34.23 -1.22
N ALA A 707 11.99 -34.56 -1.74
CA ALA A 707 12.35 -34.21 -3.11
C ALA A 707 11.34 -34.77 -4.12
N LYS A 708 10.94 -36.04 -3.95
CA LYS A 708 9.97 -36.71 -4.84
C LYS A 708 8.58 -36.08 -4.71
N HIS A 709 8.15 -35.76 -3.49
CA HIS A 709 6.88 -35.09 -3.23
C HIS A 709 6.78 -33.79 -4.01
N HIS A 710 7.80 -32.92 -3.88
CA HIS A 710 7.82 -31.62 -4.55
C HIS A 710 8.01 -31.75 -6.07
N ALA A 711 8.80 -32.71 -6.58
CA ALA A 711 8.94 -32.93 -8.02
C ALA A 711 7.61 -33.35 -8.68
N LEU A 712 6.84 -34.22 -8.02
CA LEU A 712 5.51 -34.62 -8.51
C LEU A 712 4.51 -33.46 -8.46
N ALA A 713 4.59 -32.60 -7.45
CA ALA A 713 3.75 -31.40 -7.35
C ALA A 713 4.09 -30.39 -8.45
N ALA A 714 5.38 -30.14 -8.71
CA ALA A 714 5.83 -29.28 -9.81
C ALA A 714 5.36 -29.81 -11.18
N TYR A 715 5.44 -31.12 -11.41
CA TYR A 715 4.99 -31.72 -12.68
C TYR A 715 3.49 -31.52 -12.90
N LYS A 716 2.69 -31.75 -11.84
CA LYS A 716 1.23 -31.55 -11.90
C LYS A 716 0.87 -30.09 -12.12
N ASN A 717 1.60 -29.16 -11.52
CA ASN A 717 1.40 -27.74 -11.74
C ASN A 717 1.76 -27.36 -13.18
N ALA A 718 2.95 -27.71 -13.68
CA ALA A 718 3.36 -27.40 -15.05
C ALA A 718 2.48 -28.05 -16.15
N TRP A 719 1.72 -29.10 -15.80
CA TRP A 719 0.73 -29.70 -16.70
C TRP A 719 -0.46 -28.78 -16.99
N ALA A 720 -0.79 -27.85 -16.10
CA ALA A 720 -1.85 -26.86 -16.28
C ALA A 720 -3.18 -27.48 -16.78
N ASP A 721 -3.71 -26.98 -17.89
CA ASP A 721 -4.94 -27.45 -18.54
C ASP A 721 -4.72 -28.75 -19.35
N GLY A 722 -3.46 -29.17 -19.54
CA GLY A 722 -3.04 -30.29 -20.37
C GLY A 722 -2.69 -29.89 -21.80
N GLU A 723 -1.95 -30.76 -22.51
CA GLU A 723 -1.50 -30.50 -23.89
C GLU A 723 -2.65 -30.02 -24.80
N PRO A 724 -2.46 -28.92 -25.57
CA PRO A 724 -1.21 -28.16 -25.78
C PRO A 724 -0.96 -27.01 -24.78
N TYR A 725 -1.82 -26.83 -23.78
CA TYR A 725 -1.81 -25.70 -22.83
C TYR A 725 -1.07 -26.07 -21.55
N VAL A 726 0.24 -26.29 -21.66
CA VAL A 726 1.15 -26.64 -20.55
C VAL A 726 2.21 -25.56 -20.39
N ASP A 727 2.74 -25.36 -19.17
CA ASP A 727 3.99 -24.61 -19.01
C ASP A 727 5.13 -25.48 -19.53
N ARG A 728 5.58 -25.19 -20.75
CA ARG A 728 6.46 -26.10 -21.50
C ARG A 728 7.83 -26.22 -20.86
N TYR A 729 8.40 -25.10 -20.43
CA TYR A 729 9.74 -25.08 -19.87
C TYR A 729 9.74 -25.82 -18.52
N GLU A 730 8.83 -25.47 -17.62
CA GLU A 730 8.73 -26.10 -16.30
C GLU A 730 8.38 -27.59 -16.39
N LEU A 731 7.49 -27.98 -17.31
CA LEU A 731 7.14 -29.38 -17.54
C LEU A 731 8.36 -30.17 -18.03
N THR A 732 9.16 -29.59 -18.94
CA THR A 732 10.38 -30.23 -19.46
C THR A 732 11.42 -30.42 -18.35
N GLN A 733 11.71 -29.36 -17.58
CA GLN A 733 12.67 -29.42 -16.47
C GLN A 733 12.24 -30.43 -15.40
N THR A 734 10.95 -30.42 -15.04
CA THR A 734 10.45 -31.32 -13.99
C THR A 734 10.36 -32.77 -14.48
N THR A 735 10.04 -33.01 -15.76
CA THR A 735 10.08 -34.34 -16.36
C THR A 735 11.49 -34.93 -16.25
N GLU A 736 12.51 -34.14 -16.56
CA GLU A 736 13.90 -34.57 -16.46
C GLU A 736 14.30 -34.85 -15.00
N LEU A 737 13.89 -33.99 -14.07
CA LEU A 737 14.10 -34.22 -12.63
C LEU A 737 13.48 -35.54 -12.14
N LEU A 738 12.23 -35.83 -12.52
CA LEU A 738 11.57 -37.09 -12.16
C LEU A 738 12.32 -38.31 -12.73
N ARG A 739 12.84 -38.23 -13.96
CA ARG A 739 13.66 -39.29 -14.56
C ARG A 739 14.95 -39.51 -13.78
N GLN A 740 15.66 -38.45 -13.43
CA GLN A 740 16.89 -38.53 -12.63
C GLN A 740 16.66 -39.19 -11.26
N MET A 741 15.47 -38.99 -10.69
CA MET A 741 15.06 -39.58 -9.42
C MET A 741 14.47 -41.00 -9.55
N ASN A 742 14.39 -41.56 -10.77
CA ASN A 742 13.70 -42.83 -11.08
C ASN A 742 12.23 -42.84 -10.61
N VAL A 743 11.54 -41.71 -10.69
CA VAL A 743 10.12 -41.58 -10.37
C VAL A 743 9.31 -41.69 -11.67
N PRO A 744 8.29 -42.58 -11.74
CA PRO A 744 7.44 -42.68 -12.92
C PRO A 744 6.75 -41.36 -13.26
N ILE A 745 6.76 -40.99 -14.53
CA ILE A 745 6.10 -39.78 -15.03
C ILE A 745 4.57 -39.95 -14.91
N PRO A 746 3.87 -39.02 -14.24
CA PRO A 746 2.41 -39.08 -14.14
C PRO A 746 1.72 -39.03 -15.51
N ASN A 747 0.75 -39.92 -15.73
CA ASN A 747 -0.14 -39.87 -16.88
C ASN A 747 -1.36 -38.99 -16.55
N LEU A 748 -1.33 -37.74 -17.00
CA LEU A 748 -2.39 -36.75 -16.77
C LEU A 748 -3.23 -36.59 -18.06
N PRO A 749 -4.54 -36.32 -17.95
CA PRO A 749 -5.40 -36.18 -19.12
C PRO A 749 -5.01 -34.94 -19.94
N PRO A 750 -5.13 -34.98 -21.28
CA PRO A 750 -4.95 -33.80 -22.12
C PRO A 750 -6.12 -32.82 -21.94
N TYR A 751 -5.94 -31.62 -22.49
CA TYR A 751 -6.98 -30.60 -22.50
C TYR A 751 -8.27 -31.09 -23.17
N ASP A 752 -9.40 -30.81 -22.54
CA ASP A 752 -10.74 -31.14 -23.03
C ASP A 752 -11.52 -29.85 -23.33
N PRO A 753 -11.61 -29.45 -24.63
CA PRO A 753 -12.36 -28.26 -25.02
C PRO A 753 -13.83 -28.27 -24.60
N ALA A 754 -14.43 -29.44 -24.33
CA ALA A 754 -15.83 -29.53 -23.90
C ALA A 754 -16.03 -29.09 -22.43
N LYS A 755 -14.95 -29.05 -21.63
CA LYS A 755 -14.96 -28.58 -20.22
C LYS A 755 -14.51 -27.14 -20.06
N ASP A 756 -14.18 -26.50 -21.17
CA ASP A 756 -13.67 -25.14 -21.17
C ASP A 756 -14.82 -24.13 -20.99
N GLU A 757 -14.97 -23.65 -19.75
CA GLU A 757 -16.02 -22.73 -19.40
C GLU A 757 -15.82 -21.35 -20.02
N LYS A 758 -16.92 -20.75 -20.45
CA LYS A 758 -16.92 -19.39 -20.99
C LYS A 758 -16.72 -18.37 -19.88
N LEU A 759 -15.87 -17.35 -20.11
CA LEU A 759 -15.70 -16.26 -19.16
C LEU A 759 -16.97 -15.37 -19.13
N PRO A 760 -17.37 -14.82 -17.96
CA PRO A 760 -18.66 -14.13 -17.80
C PRO A 760 -18.89 -12.95 -18.76
N TRP A 761 -17.83 -12.26 -19.18
CA TRP A 761 -17.86 -11.07 -20.05
C TRP A 761 -17.54 -11.39 -21.52
N GLU A 762 -17.21 -12.64 -21.87
CA GLU A 762 -16.65 -12.98 -23.19
C GLU A 762 -17.62 -12.71 -24.34
N ASN A 763 -18.94 -12.85 -24.11
CA ASN A 763 -19.95 -12.50 -25.11
C ASN A 763 -19.96 -11.00 -25.43
N GLU A 764 -19.78 -10.15 -24.41
CA GLU A 764 -19.81 -8.69 -24.55
C GLU A 764 -18.62 -8.21 -25.39
N VAL A 765 -17.41 -8.75 -25.12
CA VAL A 765 -16.20 -8.46 -25.91
C VAL A 765 -16.36 -8.91 -27.36
N ARG A 766 -16.87 -10.12 -27.60
CA ARG A 766 -17.09 -10.63 -28.97
C ARG A 766 -18.10 -9.76 -29.72
N ALA A 767 -19.17 -9.32 -29.07
CA ALA A 767 -20.12 -8.40 -29.69
C ALA A 767 -19.47 -7.05 -30.05
N ALA A 768 -18.62 -6.50 -29.17
CA ALA A 768 -17.86 -5.29 -29.44
C ALA A 768 -16.88 -5.46 -30.62
N ILE A 769 -16.20 -6.60 -30.73
CA ILE A 769 -15.34 -6.95 -31.86
C ILE A 769 -16.13 -6.97 -33.19
N GLU A 770 -17.29 -7.64 -33.22
CA GLU A 770 -18.12 -7.68 -34.42
C GLU A 770 -18.61 -6.28 -34.82
N LYS A 771 -18.96 -5.45 -33.84
CA LYS A 771 -19.29 -4.03 -34.08
C LYS A 771 -18.12 -3.29 -34.72
N LEU A 772 -16.92 -3.36 -34.12
CA LEU A 772 -15.71 -2.71 -34.66
C LEU A 772 -15.39 -3.19 -36.08
N ARG A 773 -15.59 -4.48 -36.37
CA ARG A 773 -15.38 -5.03 -37.71
C ARG A 773 -16.36 -4.42 -38.72
N ALA A 774 -17.65 -4.36 -38.39
CA ALA A 774 -18.67 -3.75 -39.24
C ALA A 774 -18.39 -2.26 -39.50
N GLU A 775 -17.98 -1.50 -38.48
CA GLU A 775 -17.62 -0.08 -38.63
C GLU A 775 -16.40 0.11 -39.54
N LYS A 776 -15.41 -0.77 -39.44
CA LYS A 776 -14.22 -0.75 -40.29
C LYS A 776 -14.55 -1.09 -41.75
N GLU A 777 -15.45 -2.04 -41.97
CA GLU A 777 -15.94 -2.39 -43.31
C GLU A 777 -16.76 -1.24 -43.94
N ALA A 778 -17.63 -0.59 -43.16
CA ALA A 778 -18.38 0.57 -43.62
C ALA A 778 -17.47 1.73 -44.06
N LYS A 779 -16.43 2.04 -43.26
CA LYS A 779 -15.43 3.07 -43.61
C LYS A 779 -14.63 2.75 -44.88
N LYS A 780 -14.40 1.47 -45.17
CA LYS A 780 -13.76 1.06 -46.44
C LYS A 780 -14.69 1.24 -47.63
N GLY A 781 -15.97 0.88 -47.47
CA GLY A 781 -16.99 1.05 -48.52
C GLY A 781 -17.38 2.49 -48.84
N GLU A 782 -17.11 3.45 -47.95
CA GLU A 782 -17.27 4.89 -48.21
C GLU A 782 -16.03 5.55 -48.84
N ALA A 783 -14.87 4.87 -48.81
CA ALA A 783 -13.62 5.36 -49.37
C ALA A 783 -13.33 4.83 -50.79
N ASP A 784 -14.06 3.80 -51.23
CA ASP A 784 -14.10 3.22 -52.58
C ASP A 784 -15.23 3.86 -53.40
#